data_AF-A0A518CT19-F1
#
_entry.id   AF-A0A518CT19-F1
#
_cell.length_a   1.000
_cell.length_b   1.000
_cell.length_c   1.000
_cell.angle_alpha   90.00
_cell.angle_beta   90.00
_cell.angle_gamma   90.00
#
_symmetry.space_group_name_H-M   'P 1'
#
loop_
_entity.id
_entity.type
_entity.pdbx_description
1 polymer ?
#
loop_
_entity_poly.entity_id
_entity_poly.type
_entity_poly.pdbx_seq_one_letter_code
_entity_poly.pdbx_strand_id
1 'polypeptide(L)'
;MPLIQSRSGQHRVDWIPVLLCTVALTITMLITPKGLSAQNLENSFSRTDSFETKMKLLEDAWNNKDFDLARSLTHSLKDTVLQTQVEEEIPESSLIETLQLQNVDVLGENGKQWARGWKYFKLLSIKETAGLKRTSEPVEVSLSFPSDQVTSLTREVRLVRIEDGRLVEVPCQVFGEKHRKAERFCKILWMADSLPNQEQDVLVFYGNPDAELPHYPSDLKTEGEGFGLDISNAFFKVSLSRQTGQIERMTLRREHGLELFSGGEGHGEPPGIDWAHDYVDEDSFQKFRISLWDTCPDYEVIRGPLCTIVRRWGFPYSPVHPIYSPARLHVDVEYRFYTGLPWFHKTGSMTAVQDFEAAALRDDEWVFSGQSFTDKMWMDRDGQLHFGDVDSDKLNDLWGVGFFNSQSQDSIMALFLEHQAEGLPELNHSGVPTMYYRWHGNLWSRYPLPVKEIPAGAAIHQKNAYLSIPFTKEKGKETIEGVRRRMMNPLEVSANGMQSFSGSAELSSSPSSVSQLARSGEGGEQSQLKQRIWAGLRDCKDAQLYTADMNIVDLGLVYDVRVRGDVVTVVMAMPHRGRPRLGYFVDGSVSVHSTKSVPIRERLEQIPGVRQVVVEQTWEPGWSSNRLTDVGRLKLGLD
;
A
#
# COMPACT_ATOMS: atom_id res chain seq x y z
N MET A 1 28.90 63.52 46.60
CA MET A 1 30.13 63.78 45.83
C MET A 1 31.22 62.87 46.37
N PRO A 2 32.04 62.18 45.55
CA PRO A 2 32.02 61.97 44.08
C PRO A 2 31.55 60.52 43.71
N LEU A 3 30.84 60.25 42.58
CA LEU A 3 31.25 60.08 41.16
C LEU A 3 32.09 58.77 40.95
N ILE A 4 31.83 57.79 40.06
CA ILE A 4 31.39 57.76 38.64
C ILE A 4 30.87 56.35 38.19
N GLN A 5 29.77 56.35 37.40
CA GLN A 5 29.29 55.51 36.24
C GLN A 5 29.71 54.02 36.08
N SER A 6 28.91 53.09 35.53
CA SER A 6 27.82 53.13 34.54
C SER A 6 26.89 51.88 34.67
N ARG A 7 25.58 52.05 34.37
CA ARG A 7 24.61 50.95 34.15
C ARG A 7 23.92 51.19 32.79
N SER A 8 24.04 50.23 31.90
CA SER A 8 23.13 49.93 30.77
C SER A 8 22.75 48.45 30.94
N GLY A 9 21.59 47.92 30.61
CA GLY A 9 20.39 48.36 29.89
C GLY A 9 19.70 47.04 29.53
N GLN A 10 18.54 46.77 30.14
CA GLN A 10 17.76 45.54 29.95
C GLN A 10 17.21 45.43 28.53
N HIS A 11 17.41 44.29 27.86
CA HIS A 11 16.54 43.81 26.80
C HIS A 11 16.41 42.28 26.89
N ARG A 12 15.18 41.84 27.22
CA ARG A 12 14.68 40.47 27.04
C ARG A 12 13.69 40.56 25.87
N VAL A 13 13.85 39.69 24.87
CA VAL A 13 13.04 39.65 23.65
C VAL A 13 12.09 38.47 23.78
N ASP A 14 10.80 38.76 23.96
CA ASP A 14 9.69 37.81 23.82
C ASP A 14 8.98 38.14 22.49
N TRP A 15 8.86 37.17 21.59
CA TRP A 15 8.14 37.29 20.32
C TRP A 15 6.73 36.70 20.45
N ILE A 16 5.71 37.52 20.18
CA ILE A 16 4.30 37.14 19.98
C ILE A 16 3.95 37.44 18.51
N PRO A 17 3.37 36.51 17.73
CA PRO A 17 2.90 36.80 16.38
C PRO A 17 1.37 36.83 16.31
N VAL A 18 0.75 38.01 16.29
CA VAL A 18 -0.63 38.18 15.79
C VAL A 18 -0.75 39.56 15.14
N LEU A 19 -0.44 39.66 13.84
CA LEU A 19 -1.04 40.64 12.92
C LEU A 19 -0.52 40.38 11.49
N LEU A 20 -1.16 39.50 10.71
CA LEU A 20 -0.95 39.40 9.25
C LEU A 20 -2.02 38.55 8.53
N CYS A 21 -3.31 38.73 8.89
CA CYS A 21 -4.42 38.05 8.19
C CYS A 21 -5.41 38.97 7.47
N THR A 22 -5.18 40.29 7.38
CA THR A 22 -6.24 41.21 6.92
C THR A 22 -6.01 41.88 5.56
N VAL A 23 -5.01 41.47 4.77
CA VAL A 23 -4.71 42.13 3.47
C VAL A 23 -4.80 41.21 2.24
N ALA A 24 -4.98 39.90 2.42
CA ALA A 24 -5.12 38.96 1.29
C ALA A 24 -6.55 38.85 0.71
N LEU A 25 -7.53 39.62 1.22
CA LEU A 25 -8.94 39.45 0.88
C LEU A 25 -9.48 40.36 -0.24
N THR A 26 -8.63 41.15 -0.91
CA THR A 26 -9.10 42.16 -1.89
C THR A 26 -8.62 41.95 -3.33
N ILE A 27 -7.91 40.87 -3.65
CA ILE A 27 -7.44 40.59 -5.03
C ILE A 27 -7.75 39.14 -5.44
N THR A 28 -9.02 38.74 -5.32
CA THR A 28 -9.53 37.47 -5.89
C THR A 28 -10.96 37.63 -6.41
N MET A 29 -11.23 38.74 -7.11
CA MET A 29 -12.59 39.02 -7.62
C MET A 29 -12.67 39.28 -9.13
N LEU A 30 -11.67 38.89 -9.90
CA LEU A 30 -11.73 39.01 -11.36
C LEU A 30 -11.30 37.69 -12.00
N ILE A 31 -12.23 37.12 -12.78
CA ILE A 31 -12.20 35.84 -13.50
C ILE A 31 -12.77 34.65 -12.70
N THR A 32 -14.06 34.73 -12.36
CA THR A 32 -14.91 33.55 -12.12
C THR A 32 -15.82 33.32 -13.35
N PRO A 33 -15.95 32.09 -13.87
CA PRO A 33 -17.01 31.75 -14.82
C PRO A 33 -18.35 31.95 -14.11
N LYS A 34 -19.29 32.64 -14.77
CA LYS A 34 -20.62 32.93 -14.23
C LYS A 34 -21.35 31.63 -13.87
N GLY A 35 -21.63 31.44 -12.58
CA GLY A 35 -22.69 30.54 -12.12
C GLY A 35 -22.29 29.55 -11.03
N LEU A 36 -21.69 29.98 -9.92
CA LEU A 36 -21.68 29.23 -8.65
C LEU A 36 -21.50 30.23 -7.50
N SER A 37 -22.45 30.27 -6.55
CA SER A 37 -22.41 31.16 -5.39
C SER A 37 -21.66 30.52 -4.22
N ALA A 38 -21.15 31.36 -3.31
CA ALA A 38 -20.49 30.97 -2.06
C ALA A 38 -21.32 30.05 -1.12
N GLN A 39 -22.61 29.85 -1.41
CA GLN A 39 -23.51 28.95 -0.66
C GLN A 39 -23.15 27.47 -0.75
N ASN A 40 -22.35 27.03 -1.74
CA ASN A 40 -22.02 25.61 -1.88
C ASN A 40 -20.93 25.14 -0.90
N LEU A 41 -19.99 26.02 -0.52
CA LEU A 41 -18.94 25.72 0.46
C LEU A 41 -19.46 25.70 1.91
N GLU A 42 -20.40 26.60 2.26
CA GLU A 42 -21.10 26.54 3.57
C GLU A 42 -21.97 25.27 3.71
N ASN A 43 -22.34 24.61 2.61
CA ASN A 43 -23.27 23.49 2.59
C ASN A 43 -22.63 22.09 2.70
N SER A 44 -21.31 21.92 2.61
CA SER A 44 -20.70 20.60 2.82
C SER A 44 -20.54 20.30 4.31
N PHE A 45 -20.10 21.30 5.09
CA PHE A 45 -20.03 21.24 6.55
C PHE A 45 -21.39 21.10 7.25
N SER A 46 -22.51 21.42 6.58
CA SER A 46 -23.85 21.19 7.14
C SER A 46 -24.38 19.77 6.94
N ARG A 47 -23.70 18.94 6.13
CA ARG A 47 -24.12 17.57 5.79
C ARG A 47 -23.47 16.50 6.65
N THR A 48 -22.42 16.83 7.39
CA THR A 48 -21.76 15.95 8.36
C THR A 48 -21.32 16.76 9.57
N ASP A 49 -21.49 16.18 10.77
CA ASP A 49 -20.94 16.77 11.99
C ASP A 49 -19.42 16.67 12.00
N SER A 50 -18.75 17.68 12.58
CA SER A 50 -17.28 17.68 12.75
C SER A 50 -16.83 16.66 13.80
N PHE A 51 -15.54 16.33 13.79
CA PHE A 51 -14.93 15.47 14.81
C PHE A 51 -15.16 16.01 16.22
N GLU A 52 -14.96 17.31 16.44
CA GLU A 52 -15.13 17.98 17.73
C GLU A 52 -16.58 17.97 18.20
N THR A 53 -17.54 18.14 17.28
CA THR A 53 -18.97 18.07 17.60
C THR A 53 -19.33 16.66 18.07
N LYS A 54 -18.90 15.62 17.34
CA LYS A 54 -19.13 14.23 17.72
C LYS A 54 -18.44 13.86 19.04
N MET A 55 -17.25 14.39 19.31
CA MET A 55 -16.54 14.21 20.58
C MET A 55 -17.30 14.79 21.77
N LYS A 56 -17.87 15.99 21.63
CA LYS A 56 -18.73 16.59 22.69
C LYS A 56 -19.98 15.75 22.93
N LEU A 57 -20.64 15.29 21.86
CA LEU A 57 -21.80 14.39 21.98
C LEU A 57 -21.42 13.08 22.69
N LEU A 58 -20.23 12.55 22.45
CA LEU A 58 -19.73 11.34 23.11
C LEU A 58 -19.53 11.58 24.61
N GLU A 59 -18.91 12.71 24.97
CA GLU A 59 -18.72 13.12 26.36
C GLU A 59 -20.06 13.31 27.10
N ASP A 60 -21.03 13.98 26.46
CA ASP A 60 -22.37 14.15 27.02
C ASP A 60 -23.10 12.81 27.20
N ALA A 61 -23.05 11.93 26.20
CA ALA A 61 -23.64 10.59 26.28
C ALA A 61 -23.00 9.78 27.42
N TRP A 62 -21.67 9.84 27.55
CA TRP A 62 -20.92 9.18 28.61
C TRP A 62 -21.33 9.70 30.01
N ASN A 63 -21.36 11.01 30.18
CA ASN A 63 -21.72 11.66 31.46
C ASN A 63 -23.16 11.33 31.88
N ASN A 64 -24.07 11.20 30.91
CA ASN A 64 -25.46 10.79 31.14
C ASN A 64 -25.66 9.28 31.27
N LYS A 65 -24.60 8.47 31.11
CA LYS A 65 -24.64 6.99 31.10
C LYS A 65 -25.52 6.42 29.98
N ASP A 66 -25.66 7.14 28.87
CA ASP A 66 -26.27 6.63 27.63
C ASP A 66 -25.20 5.87 26.84
N PHE A 67 -24.93 4.64 27.29
CA PHE A 67 -23.84 3.83 26.76
C PHE A 67 -24.09 3.36 25.33
N ASP A 68 -25.34 3.19 24.92
CA ASP A 68 -25.67 2.79 23.54
C ASP A 68 -25.37 3.93 22.56
N LEU A 69 -25.72 5.17 22.94
CA LEU A 69 -25.35 6.35 22.17
C LEU A 69 -23.83 6.56 22.16
N ALA A 70 -23.17 6.43 23.31
CA ALA A 70 -21.71 6.57 23.40
C ALA A 70 -21.00 5.58 22.45
N ARG A 71 -21.39 4.29 22.46
CA ARG A 71 -20.84 3.28 21.53
C ARG A 71 -21.11 3.65 20.08
N SER A 72 -22.32 4.08 19.75
CA SER A 72 -22.67 4.49 18.39
C SER A 72 -21.83 5.69 17.91
N LEU A 73 -21.55 6.64 18.79
CA LEU A 73 -20.71 7.80 18.50
C LEU A 73 -19.23 7.42 18.29
N THR A 74 -18.71 6.41 19.00
CA THR A 74 -17.34 5.92 18.73
C THR A 74 -17.17 5.36 17.31
N HIS A 75 -18.18 4.64 16.79
CA HIS A 75 -18.18 4.21 15.39
C HIS A 75 -18.26 5.40 14.42
N SER A 76 -19.16 6.35 14.69
CA SER A 76 -19.30 7.57 13.85
C SER A 76 -18.04 8.43 13.84
N LEU A 77 -17.28 8.46 14.93
CA LEU A 77 -15.96 9.11 15.01
C LEU A 77 -14.92 8.39 14.17
N LYS A 78 -14.89 7.04 14.21
CA LYS A 78 -14.02 6.24 13.34
C LYS A 78 -14.27 6.55 11.86
N ASP A 79 -15.52 6.61 11.42
CA ASP A 79 -15.85 6.96 10.03
C ASP A 79 -15.38 8.37 9.64
N THR A 80 -15.49 9.33 10.56
CA THR A 80 -14.92 10.67 10.36
C THR A 80 -13.40 10.62 10.21
N VAL A 81 -12.69 9.88 11.06
CA VAL A 81 -11.23 9.74 10.96
C VAL A 81 -10.82 9.12 9.62
N LEU A 82 -11.50 8.06 9.18
CA LEU A 82 -11.24 7.41 7.88
C LEU A 82 -11.43 8.38 6.72
N GLN A 83 -12.55 9.11 6.67
CA GLN A 83 -12.81 10.05 5.59
C GLN A 83 -11.86 11.25 5.61
N THR A 84 -11.55 11.79 6.80
CA THR A 84 -10.58 12.88 6.95
C THR A 84 -9.18 12.42 6.53
N GLN A 85 -8.76 11.20 6.86
CA GLN A 85 -7.50 10.64 6.38
C GLN A 85 -7.46 10.59 4.84
N VAL A 86 -8.52 10.11 4.20
CA VAL A 86 -8.60 10.04 2.73
C VAL A 86 -8.41 11.42 2.08
N GLU A 87 -8.98 12.47 2.65
CA GLU A 87 -8.91 13.84 2.11
C GLU A 87 -7.63 14.59 2.47
N GLU A 88 -7.16 14.45 3.71
CA GLU A 88 -6.12 15.32 4.28
C GLU A 88 -4.75 14.65 4.41
N GLU A 89 -4.67 13.31 4.36
CA GLU A 89 -3.39 12.61 4.49
C GLU A 89 -2.44 13.08 3.40
N ILE A 90 -1.28 13.59 3.84
CA ILE A 90 -0.25 14.13 2.98
C ILE A 90 0.31 12.97 2.14
N PRO A 91 0.28 13.07 0.81
CA PRO A 91 0.93 12.08 -0.05
C PRO A 91 2.44 12.03 0.23
N GLU A 92 3.05 10.86 0.02
CA GLU A 92 4.51 10.77 0.02
C GLU A 92 5.10 11.74 -1.01
N SER A 93 6.26 12.30 -0.70
CA SER A 93 6.97 13.19 -1.60
C SER A 93 7.21 12.51 -2.95
N SER A 94 6.79 13.17 -4.02
CA SER A 94 7.09 12.69 -5.37
C SER A 94 8.59 12.75 -5.65
N LEU A 95 9.15 11.67 -6.18
CA LEU A 95 10.55 11.62 -6.60
C LEU A 95 10.86 12.63 -7.73
N ILE A 96 9.88 12.88 -8.60
CA ILE A 96 9.98 13.85 -9.70
C ILE A 96 8.91 14.91 -9.51
N GLU A 97 9.27 16.19 -9.59
CA GLU A 97 8.29 17.28 -9.49
C GLU A 97 7.13 17.10 -10.48
N THR A 98 5.92 17.51 -10.09
CA THR A 98 4.69 17.27 -10.86
C THR A 98 4.79 17.71 -12.31
N LEU A 99 5.32 18.92 -12.54
CA LEU A 99 5.45 19.54 -13.86
C LEU A 99 6.74 19.18 -14.61
N GLN A 100 7.65 18.42 -13.99
CA GLN A 100 8.84 17.90 -14.66
C GLN A 100 8.44 16.68 -15.51
N LEU A 101 8.03 16.96 -16.75
CA LEU A 101 7.54 16.00 -17.73
C LEU A 101 8.14 16.29 -19.12
N GLN A 102 8.04 15.32 -20.01
CA GLN A 102 8.38 15.46 -21.42
C GLN A 102 7.22 15.08 -22.32
N ASN A 103 7.14 15.69 -23.51
CA ASN A 103 6.23 15.27 -24.55
C ASN A 103 6.84 14.11 -25.34
N VAL A 104 6.02 13.10 -25.65
CA VAL A 104 6.40 11.93 -26.47
C VAL A 104 6.99 12.33 -27.83
N ASP A 105 6.66 13.51 -28.36
CA ASP A 105 7.22 14.06 -29.61
C ASP A 105 8.77 14.12 -29.61
N VAL A 106 9.41 14.22 -28.43
CA VAL A 106 10.87 14.25 -28.31
C VAL A 106 11.53 12.89 -28.67
N LEU A 107 10.78 11.79 -28.66
CA LEU A 107 11.28 10.44 -29.00
C LEU A 107 11.41 10.21 -30.52
N GLY A 108 11.10 11.20 -31.35
CA GLY A 108 11.07 11.08 -32.81
C GLY A 108 9.90 10.23 -33.33
N GLU A 109 9.76 10.12 -34.65
CA GLU A 109 8.61 9.47 -35.30
C GLU A 109 8.44 7.99 -34.89
N ASN A 110 9.53 7.24 -34.79
CA ASN A 110 9.49 5.83 -34.39
C ASN A 110 9.03 5.67 -32.93
N GLY A 111 9.60 6.47 -32.01
CA GLY A 111 9.22 6.44 -30.60
C GLY A 111 7.76 6.88 -30.39
N LYS A 112 7.32 7.91 -31.11
CA LYS A 112 5.93 8.37 -31.11
C LYS A 112 4.96 7.32 -31.64
N GLN A 113 5.30 6.65 -32.74
CA GLN A 113 4.49 5.57 -33.30
C GLN A 113 4.45 4.35 -32.38
N TRP A 114 5.51 4.09 -31.62
CA TRP A 114 5.58 3.02 -30.63
C TRP A 114 4.72 3.34 -29.40
N ALA A 115 4.83 4.55 -28.86
CA ALA A 115 4.08 5.06 -27.70
C ALA A 115 2.70 5.65 -28.06
N ARG A 116 2.15 5.27 -29.22
CA ARG A 116 0.93 5.86 -29.79
C ARG A 116 -0.20 5.90 -28.76
N GLY A 117 -0.84 7.06 -28.59
CA GLY A 117 -1.92 7.29 -27.62
C GLY A 117 -1.46 7.95 -26.32
N TRP A 118 -0.20 7.75 -25.91
CA TRP A 118 0.40 8.46 -24.79
C TRP A 118 0.94 9.82 -25.22
N LYS A 119 0.84 10.80 -24.31
CA LYS A 119 1.23 12.19 -24.59
C LYS A 119 2.50 12.60 -23.85
N TYR A 120 2.70 12.04 -22.66
CA TYR A 120 3.73 12.49 -21.75
C TYR A 120 4.54 11.33 -21.19
N PHE A 121 5.76 11.62 -20.76
CA PHE A 121 6.53 10.70 -19.93
C PHE A 121 7.40 11.45 -18.92
N LYS A 122 7.76 10.77 -17.82
CA LYS A 122 8.80 11.17 -16.87
C LYS A 122 10.01 10.25 -17.00
N LEU A 123 11.20 10.73 -16.62
CA LEU A 123 12.46 9.99 -16.73
C LEU A 123 13.04 9.69 -15.34
N LEU A 124 13.27 8.41 -15.08
CA LEU A 124 13.92 7.87 -13.89
C LEU A 124 15.27 7.28 -14.29
N SER A 125 16.26 7.34 -13.41
CA SER A 125 17.46 6.51 -13.49
C SER A 125 17.44 5.51 -12.33
N ILE A 126 17.71 4.24 -12.63
CA ILE A 126 18.03 3.25 -11.59
C ILE A 126 19.48 2.81 -11.72
N LYS A 127 20.13 2.68 -10.58
CA LYS A 127 21.56 2.38 -10.49
C LYS A 127 21.83 1.26 -9.50
N GLU A 128 22.59 0.28 -9.95
CA GLU A 128 23.18 -0.75 -9.10
C GLU A 128 24.51 -0.23 -8.55
N THR A 129 24.66 -0.17 -7.23
CA THR A 129 25.85 0.42 -6.58
C THR A 129 26.68 -0.59 -5.80
N ALA A 130 26.21 -1.83 -5.63
CA ALA A 130 26.88 -2.83 -4.82
C ALA A 130 27.74 -3.82 -5.63
N GLY A 131 27.79 -3.69 -6.96
CA GLY A 131 28.47 -4.62 -7.85
C GLY A 131 27.80 -5.99 -7.93
N LEU A 132 26.48 -6.06 -7.72
CA LEU A 132 25.72 -7.31 -7.64
C LEU A 132 24.74 -7.44 -8.82
N LYS A 133 24.68 -8.63 -9.43
CA LYS A 133 23.63 -8.94 -10.40
C LYS A 133 22.27 -8.98 -9.67
N ARG A 134 21.31 -8.20 -10.18
CA ARG A 134 19.91 -8.16 -9.71
C ARG A 134 19.02 -8.93 -10.68
N THR A 135 18.06 -9.66 -10.12
CA THR A 135 17.06 -10.38 -10.90
C THR A 135 15.74 -10.27 -10.18
N SER A 136 14.76 -9.66 -10.84
CA SER A 136 13.43 -9.39 -10.28
C SER A 136 13.49 -8.71 -8.91
N GLU A 137 14.33 -7.69 -8.77
CA GLU A 137 14.38 -6.87 -7.55
C GLU A 137 13.17 -5.93 -7.52
N PRO A 138 12.32 -5.96 -6.49
CA PRO A 138 11.18 -5.05 -6.42
C PRO A 138 11.68 -3.62 -6.19
N VAL A 139 11.32 -2.73 -7.09
CA VAL A 139 11.58 -1.29 -6.99
C VAL A 139 10.24 -0.57 -6.87
N GLU A 140 10.14 0.36 -5.91
CA GLU A 140 8.95 1.18 -5.66
C GLU A 140 9.33 2.66 -5.65
N VAL A 141 8.53 3.49 -6.32
CA VAL A 141 8.65 4.96 -6.27
C VAL A 141 7.29 5.62 -6.11
N SER A 142 7.27 6.77 -5.45
CA SER A 142 6.12 7.66 -5.37
C SER A 142 6.27 8.78 -6.40
N LEU A 143 5.25 8.98 -7.26
CA LEU A 143 5.22 10.02 -8.29
C LEU A 143 3.93 10.81 -8.25
N SER A 144 4.02 12.09 -8.64
CA SER A 144 2.89 13.00 -8.85
C SER A 144 2.72 13.38 -10.32
N PHE A 145 1.48 13.68 -10.71
CA PHE A 145 1.06 14.01 -12.07
C PHE A 145 0.03 15.14 -12.07
N PRO A 146 0.01 16.03 -13.08
CA PRO A 146 -1.05 17.04 -13.21
C PRO A 146 -2.42 16.37 -13.37
N SER A 147 -3.41 16.75 -12.56
CA SER A 147 -4.74 16.12 -12.58
C SER A 147 -5.50 16.36 -13.88
N ASP A 148 -5.19 17.43 -14.61
CA ASP A 148 -5.77 17.75 -15.92
C ASP A 148 -5.18 16.92 -17.08
N GLN A 149 -4.06 16.22 -16.84
CA GLN A 149 -3.39 15.37 -17.82
C GLN A 149 -3.72 13.88 -17.67
N VAL A 150 -4.38 13.47 -16.58
CA VAL A 150 -4.68 12.06 -16.28
C VAL A 150 -6.04 11.90 -15.63
N THR A 151 -6.80 10.92 -16.12
CA THR A 151 -8.12 10.55 -15.57
C THR A 151 -8.03 9.40 -14.56
N SER A 152 -7.06 8.51 -14.72
CA SER A 152 -6.79 7.42 -13.78
C SER A 152 -5.35 6.94 -13.90
N LEU A 153 -4.59 7.02 -12.82
CA LEU A 153 -3.19 6.61 -12.83
C LEU A 153 -3.04 5.10 -13.05
N THR A 154 -3.93 4.28 -12.50
CA THR A 154 -3.89 2.82 -12.66
C THR A 154 -4.14 2.34 -14.08
N ARG A 155 -4.91 3.09 -14.88
CA ARG A 155 -5.10 2.79 -16.30
C ARG A 155 -3.99 3.37 -17.17
N GLU A 156 -3.52 4.58 -16.88
CA GLU A 156 -2.72 5.34 -17.85
C GLU A 156 -1.23 5.18 -17.68
N VAL A 157 -0.73 4.92 -16.48
CA VAL A 157 0.70 4.81 -16.24
C VAL A 157 1.25 3.51 -16.84
N ARG A 158 2.35 3.63 -17.58
CA ARG A 158 3.11 2.51 -18.14
C ARG A 158 4.59 2.74 -17.90
N LEU A 159 5.32 1.68 -17.59
CA LEU A 159 6.76 1.73 -17.40
C LEU A 159 7.47 1.14 -18.61
N VAL A 160 8.54 1.78 -19.05
CA VAL A 160 9.29 1.40 -20.25
C VAL A 160 10.77 1.54 -19.98
N ARG A 161 11.56 0.54 -20.34
CA ARG A 161 13.03 0.60 -20.31
C ARG A 161 13.58 0.70 -21.72
N ILE A 162 14.82 1.18 -21.83
CA ILE A 162 15.57 1.17 -23.08
C ILE A 162 16.56 0.00 -23.04
N GLU A 163 16.43 -0.93 -23.99
CA GLU A 163 17.36 -2.04 -24.19
C GLU A 163 17.91 -2.00 -25.60
N ASP A 164 19.24 -1.89 -25.75
CA ASP A 164 19.92 -1.87 -27.06
C ASP A 164 19.27 -0.89 -28.06
N GLY A 165 18.87 0.30 -27.58
CA GLY A 165 18.20 1.32 -28.39
C GLY A 165 16.75 1.00 -28.76
N ARG A 166 16.09 0.08 -28.04
CA ARG A 166 14.68 -0.29 -28.23
C ARG A 166 13.88 -0.02 -26.96
N LEU A 167 12.65 0.46 -27.15
CA LEU A 167 11.68 0.63 -26.07
C LEU A 167 11.02 -0.71 -25.74
N VAL A 168 11.07 -1.10 -24.48
CA VAL A 168 10.48 -2.35 -23.96
C VAL A 168 9.60 -2.02 -22.77
N GLU A 169 8.30 -2.32 -22.87
CA GLU A 169 7.37 -2.19 -21.74
C GLU A 169 7.81 -3.12 -20.61
N VAL A 170 7.81 -2.59 -19.39
CA VAL A 170 8.07 -3.33 -18.16
C VAL A 170 6.75 -3.43 -17.40
N PRO A 171 6.29 -4.64 -17.02
CA PRO A 171 5.14 -4.78 -16.14
C PRO A 171 5.31 -3.93 -14.88
N CYS A 172 4.31 -3.12 -14.58
CA CYS A 172 4.28 -2.27 -13.39
C CYS A 172 2.93 -2.38 -12.68
N GLN A 173 2.94 -2.14 -11.38
CA GLN A 173 1.74 -2.08 -10.55
C GLN A 173 1.62 -0.69 -9.96
N VAL A 174 0.48 -0.05 -10.20
CA VAL A 174 0.19 1.30 -9.72
C VAL A 174 -0.88 1.23 -8.64
N PHE A 175 -0.65 1.86 -7.50
CA PHE A 175 -1.55 1.82 -6.35
C PHE A 175 -1.39 3.07 -5.47
N GLY A 176 -2.24 3.18 -4.44
CA GLY A 176 -2.20 4.32 -3.51
C GLY A 176 -2.54 5.66 -4.20
N GLU A 177 -3.46 5.65 -5.17
CA GLU A 177 -3.85 6.87 -5.88
C GLU A 177 -4.49 7.88 -4.92
N LYS A 178 -3.88 9.07 -4.80
CA LYS A 178 -4.40 10.21 -4.03
C LYS A 178 -4.65 11.40 -4.94
N HIS A 179 -5.75 12.11 -4.73
CA HIS A 179 -6.10 13.30 -5.49
C HIS A 179 -6.07 14.53 -4.58
N ARG A 180 -5.23 15.50 -4.89
CA ARG A 180 -5.06 16.74 -4.12
C ARG A 180 -5.05 17.92 -5.08
N LYS A 181 -6.17 18.64 -5.16
CA LYS A 181 -6.32 19.84 -6.00
C LYS A 181 -5.92 19.54 -7.46
N ALA A 182 -4.87 20.17 -7.97
CA ALA A 182 -4.39 20.04 -9.34
C ALA A 182 -3.42 18.85 -9.55
N GLU A 183 -3.24 17.99 -8.56
CA GLU A 183 -2.24 16.94 -8.56
C GLU A 183 -2.83 15.57 -8.19
N ARG A 184 -2.35 14.52 -8.87
CA ARG A 184 -2.61 13.13 -8.51
C ARG A 184 -1.29 12.45 -8.15
N PHE A 185 -1.29 11.64 -7.10
CA PHE A 185 -0.12 10.92 -6.61
C PHE A 185 -0.38 9.42 -6.70
N CYS A 186 0.65 8.63 -6.96
CA CYS A 186 0.58 7.17 -6.84
C CYS A 186 1.94 6.58 -6.51
N LYS A 187 1.91 5.34 -6.03
CA LYS A 187 3.07 4.44 -5.99
C LYS A 187 3.13 3.61 -7.26
N ILE A 188 4.34 3.40 -7.78
CA ILE A 188 4.63 2.54 -8.92
C ILE A 188 5.64 1.50 -8.47
N LEU A 189 5.29 0.22 -8.61
CA LEU A 189 6.15 -0.91 -8.31
C LEU A 189 6.43 -1.73 -9.57
N TRP A 190 7.67 -2.17 -9.76
CA TRP A 190 8.04 -3.13 -10.81
C TRP A 190 9.17 -4.05 -10.36
N MET A 191 9.40 -5.12 -11.12
CA MET A 191 10.47 -6.08 -10.87
C MET A 191 11.65 -5.75 -11.79
N ALA A 192 12.74 -5.25 -11.23
CA ALA A 192 13.92 -4.78 -11.96
C ALA A 192 15.00 -5.86 -12.10
N ASP A 193 15.53 -6.01 -13.30
CA ASP A 193 16.78 -6.71 -13.57
C ASP A 193 17.89 -5.69 -13.79
N SER A 194 19.09 -5.99 -13.30
CA SER A 194 20.25 -5.10 -13.44
C SER A 194 21.56 -5.88 -13.39
N LEU A 195 22.52 -5.52 -14.25
CA LEU A 195 23.89 -6.00 -14.19
C LEU A 195 24.67 -5.28 -13.07
N PRO A 196 25.76 -5.87 -12.55
CA PRO A 196 26.64 -5.20 -11.60
C PRO A 196 27.05 -3.79 -12.06
N ASN A 197 26.90 -2.79 -11.20
CA ASN A 197 27.24 -1.39 -11.45
C ASN A 197 26.49 -0.75 -12.64
N GLN A 198 25.42 -1.36 -13.14
CA GLN A 198 24.66 -0.84 -14.25
C GLN A 198 23.84 0.36 -13.82
N GLU A 199 23.81 1.37 -14.69
CA GLU A 199 22.84 2.46 -14.65
C GLU A 199 21.94 2.33 -15.87
N GLN A 200 20.63 2.50 -15.67
CA GLN A 200 19.63 2.36 -16.73
C GLN A 200 18.53 3.41 -16.58
N ASP A 201 18.14 3.98 -17.71
CA ASP A 201 17.01 4.90 -17.77
C ASP A 201 15.68 4.14 -17.89
N VAL A 202 14.68 4.62 -17.16
CA VAL A 202 13.32 4.11 -17.15
C VAL A 202 12.34 5.26 -17.41
N LEU A 203 11.47 5.09 -18.40
CA LEU A 203 10.46 6.05 -18.81
C LEU A 203 9.11 5.68 -18.19
N VAL A 204 8.45 6.64 -17.58
CA VAL A 204 7.10 6.51 -17.01
C VAL A 204 6.12 7.25 -17.92
N PHE A 205 5.47 6.55 -18.82
CA PHE A 205 4.49 7.12 -19.75
C PHE A 205 3.12 7.34 -19.08
N TYR A 206 2.45 8.44 -19.41
CA TYR A 206 1.06 8.73 -18.99
C TYR A 206 0.32 9.65 -19.98
N GLY A 207 -0.95 9.96 -19.69
CA GLY A 207 -1.76 10.90 -20.46
C GLY A 207 -2.47 10.29 -21.67
N ASN A 208 -2.93 9.05 -21.52
CA ASN A 208 -3.72 8.35 -22.53
C ASN A 208 -5.17 8.14 -22.02
N PRO A 209 -6.13 8.98 -22.39
CA PRO A 209 -7.52 8.86 -21.92
C PRO A 209 -8.23 7.59 -22.41
N ASP A 210 -7.69 6.92 -23.43
CA ASP A 210 -8.22 5.66 -23.97
C ASP A 210 -7.58 4.42 -23.32
N ALA A 211 -6.63 4.59 -22.40
CA ALA A 211 -5.95 3.48 -21.75
C ALA A 211 -6.93 2.63 -20.91
N GLU A 212 -6.73 1.32 -20.97
CA GLU A 212 -7.49 0.33 -20.19
C GLU A 212 -6.63 -0.13 -19.00
N LEU A 213 -7.24 -0.82 -18.03
CA LEU A 213 -6.43 -1.46 -16.98
C LEU A 213 -5.49 -2.49 -17.62
N PRO A 214 -4.17 -2.41 -17.36
CA PRO A 214 -3.23 -3.37 -17.92
C PRO A 214 -3.45 -4.76 -17.31
N HIS A 215 -3.32 -5.79 -18.13
CA HIS A 215 -3.36 -7.19 -17.70
C HIS A 215 -1.98 -7.83 -17.86
N TYR A 216 -1.14 -7.70 -16.84
CA TYR A 216 0.19 -8.31 -16.84
C TYR A 216 0.11 -9.78 -16.38
N PRO A 217 0.76 -10.72 -17.09
CA PRO A 217 0.92 -12.09 -16.61
C PRO A 217 1.62 -12.13 -15.26
N SER A 218 1.18 -13.03 -14.38
CA SER A 218 1.78 -13.20 -13.06
C SER A 218 1.58 -14.62 -12.55
N ASP A 219 2.56 -15.11 -11.79
CA ASP A 219 2.43 -16.31 -10.97
C ASP A 219 1.76 -16.03 -9.60
N LEU A 220 1.68 -14.75 -9.20
CA LEU A 220 1.06 -14.30 -7.96
C LEU A 220 -0.47 -14.38 -8.07
N LYS A 221 -1.08 -15.11 -7.15
CA LYS A 221 -2.53 -15.27 -7.02
C LYS A 221 -2.96 -14.90 -5.62
N THR A 222 -4.03 -14.12 -5.52
CA THR A 222 -4.59 -13.63 -4.27
C THR A 222 -6.09 -13.88 -4.24
N GLU A 223 -6.53 -14.73 -3.32
CA GLU A 223 -7.92 -15.16 -3.15
C GLU A 223 -8.42 -14.83 -1.75
N GLY A 224 -9.72 -14.55 -1.60
CA GLY A 224 -10.33 -14.13 -0.34
C GLY A 224 -10.73 -12.65 -0.30
N GLU A 225 -11.19 -12.20 0.87
CA GLU A 225 -11.77 -10.86 1.08
C GLU A 225 -11.10 -10.14 2.25
N GLY A 226 -10.99 -8.81 2.15
CA GLY A 226 -10.32 -8.00 3.18
C GLY A 226 -8.91 -8.51 3.44
N PHE A 227 -8.52 -8.62 4.72
CA PHE A 227 -7.24 -9.15 5.17
C PHE A 227 -7.17 -10.69 5.21
N GLY A 228 -8.31 -11.39 5.08
CA GLY A 228 -8.41 -12.85 5.14
C GLY A 228 -8.07 -13.52 3.81
N LEU A 229 -6.78 -13.54 3.46
CA LEU A 229 -6.32 -13.91 2.11
C LEU A 229 -5.54 -15.22 2.06
N ASP A 230 -5.69 -15.92 0.93
CA ASP A 230 -4.74 -16.92 0.45
C ASP A 230 -3.91 -16.29 -0.66
N ILE A 231 -2.60 -16.26 -0.47
CA ILE A 231 -1.64 -15.62 -1.38
C ILE A 231 -0.65 -16.69 -1.83
N SER A 232 -0.45 -16.86 -3.13
CA SER A 232 0.51 -17.84 -3.63
C SER A 232 1.27 -17.35 -4.85
N ASN A 233 2.50 -17.83 -5.01
CA ASN A 233 3.31 -17.66 -6.21
C ASN A 233 3.93 -19.00 -6.62
N ALA A 234 4.97 -19.01 -7.45
CA ALA A 234 5.66 -20.24 -7.86
C ALA A 234 6.32 -21.00 -6.69
N PHE A 235 6.64 -20.33 -5.59
CA PHE A 235 7.48 -20.88 -4.50
C PHE A 235 6.68 -21.28 -3.27
N PHE A 236 5.60 -20.59 -2.94
CA PHE A 236 4.81 -20.88 -1.76
C PHE A 236 3.34 -20.49 -1.90
N LYS A 237 2.51 -21.02 -1.00
CA LYS A 237 1.18 -20.53 -0.67
C LYS A 237 1.17 -20.14 0.81
N VAL A 238 0.67 -18.96 1.12
CA VAL A 238 0.47 -18.44 2.47
C VAL A 238 -1.03 -18.25 2.70
N SER A 239 -1.51 -18.69 3.85
CA SER A 239 -2.90 -18.47 4.30
C SER A 239 -2.89 -17.54 5.50
N LEU A 240 -3.55 -16.40 5.36
CA LEU A 240 -3.71 -15.40 6.43
C LEU A 240 -4.97 -15.65 7.24
N SER A 241 -4.95 -15.33 8.52
CA SER A 241 -6.11 -15.53 9.38
C SER A 241 -7.28 -14.71 8.91
N ARG A 242 -8.44 -15.37 8.83
CA ARG A 242 -9.71 -14.72 8.47
C ARG A 242 -10.25 -13.87 9.63
N GLN A 243 -9.67 -14.04 10.81
CA GLN A 243 -9.96 -13.26 12.00
C GLN A 243 -9.00 -12.06 12.14
N THR A 244 -7.69 -12.29 12.02
CA THR A 244 -6.68 -11.27 12.40
C THR A 244 -5.73 -10.84 11.28
N GLY A 245 -5.74 -11.51 10.12
CA GLY A 245 -4.78 -11.29 9.04
C GLY A 245 -3.36 -11.82 9.31
N GLN A 246 -3.14 -12.48 10.45
CA GLN A 246 -1.87 -13.12 10.83
C GLN A 246 -1.54 -14.31 9.91
N ILE A 247 -0.27 -14.62 9.62
CA ILE A 247 0.05 -15.82 8.86
C ILE A 247 -0.27 -17.08 9.67
N GLU A 248 -1.24 -17.87 9.20
CA GLU A 248 -1.67 -19.13 9.83
C GLU A 248 -0.88 -20.33 9.33
N ARG A 249 -0.65 -20.38 8.01
CA ARG A 249 0.02 -21.51 7.36
C ARG A 249 0.83 -21.04 6.17
N MET A 250 1.88 -21.80 5.85
CA MET A 250 2.69 -21.62 4.65
C MET A 250 3.02 -22.97 4.03
N THR A 251 2.56 -23.22 2.80
CA THR A 251 2.93 -24.40 2.01
C THR A 251 4.05 -24.05 1.05
N LEU A 252 5.17 -24.77 1.13
CA LEU A 252 6.28 -24.67 0.18
C LEU A 252 5.94 -25.47 -1.08
N ARG A 253 5.94 -24.82 -2.25
CA ARG A 253 5.60 -25.43 -3.54
C ARG A 253 6.82 -26.10 -4.15
N ARG A 254 7.09 -27.31 -3.70
CA ARG A 254 8.12 -28.23 -4.22
C ARG A 254 7.50 -29.61 -4.47
N GLU A 255 8.30 -30.58 -4.89
CA GLU A 255 7.83 -31.92 -5.29
C GLU A 255 6.91 -32.59 -4.24
N HIS A 256 7.24 -32.50 -2.94
CA HIS A 256 6.45 -33.10 -1.85
C HIS A 256 5.52 -32.13 -1.11
N GLY A 257 5.59 -30.81 -1.39
CA GLY A 257 4.63 -29.83 -0.87
C GLY A 257 4.61 -29.66 0.66
N LEU A 258 5.75 -29.39 1.32
CA LEU A 258 5.81 -29.21 2.77
C LEU A 258 4.87 -28.09 3.26
N GLU A 259 3.94 -28.42 4.16
CA GLU A 259 3.12 -27.43 4.86
C GLU A 259 3.72 -27.10 6.24
N LEU A 260 3.96 -25.82 6.47
CA LEU A 260 4.32 -25.24 7.75
C LEU A 260 3.04 -24.73 8.43
N PHE A 261 2.77 -25.26 9.62
CA PHE A 261 1.58 -24.95 10.41
C PHE A 261 1.91 -25.03 11.91
N SER A 262 1.05 -24.43 12.74
CA SER A 262 1.02 -24.71 14.17
C SER A 262 -0.14 -25.67 14.48
N GLY A 263 0.18 -26.83 15.06
CA GLY A 263 -0.72 -27.97 15.26
C GLY A 263 -1.58 -27.88 16.52
N GLY A 264 -1.60 -26.74 17.20
CA GLY A 264 -2.45 -26.52 18.36
C GLY A 264 -2.80 -25.05 18.54
N GLU A 265 -3.96 -24.80 19.15
CA GLU A 265 -4.45 -23.48 19.57
C GLU A 265 -3.70 -22.99 20.81
N GLY A 266 -2.36 -23.01 20.82
CA GLY A 266 -1.59 -22.75 22.04
C GLY A 266 -2.06 -21.46 22.74
N HIS A 267 -2.31 -21.55 24.05
CA HIS A 267 -2.93 -20.49 24.86
C HIS A 267 -4.36 -20.03 24.45
N GLY A 268 -5.09 -20.83 23.67
CA GLY A 268 -6.43 -20.51 23.15
C GLY A 268 -6.42 -19.57 21.94
N GLU A 269 -5.25 -19.39 21.31
CA GLU A 269 -5.08 -18.49 20.16
C GLU A 269 -5.47 -19.22 18.85
N PRO A 270 -5.99 -18.49 17.83
CA PRO A 270 -6.18 -19.07 16.50
C PRO A 270 -4.87 -19.69 15.99
N PRO A 271 -4.92 -20.79 15.24
CA PRO A 271 -3.72 -21.51 14.80
C PRO A 271 -2.87 -20.63 13.86
N GLY A 272 -1.82 -20.00 14.40
CA GLY A 272 -0.86 -19.14 13.72
C GLY A 272 0.51 -19.79 13.54
N ILE A 273 1.29 -19.46 12.50
CA ILE A 273 2.74 -19.70 12.51
C ILE A 273 3.54 -18.44 12.85
N ASP A 274 3.02 -17.24 12.57
CA ASP A 274 3.56 -15.98 13.06
C ASP A 274 2.77 -15.56 14.31
N TRP A 275 3.41 -15.57 15.47
CA TRP A 275 2.77 -15.34 16.78
C TRP A 275 3.01 -13.94 17.34
N ALA A 276 3.94 -13.18 16.75
CA ALA A 276 4.14 -11.78 17.08
C ALA A 276 3.06 -10.91 16.41
N HIS A 277 2.69 -9.75 16.95
CA HIS A 277 3.33 -9.00 18.03
C HIS A 277 2.51 -9.01 19.31
N ASP A 278 3.22 -8.89 20.43
CA ASP A 278 2.61 -8.88 21.75
C ASP A 278 3.51 -8.24 22.81
N TYR A 279 2.91 -7.94 23.97
CA TYR A 279 3.65 -7.61 25.17
C TYR A 279 2.98 -8.20 26.41
N VAL A 280 3.79 -8.40 27.46
CA VAL A 280 3.37 -8.79 28.80
C VAL A 280 3.42 -7.55 29.68
N ASP A 281 2.36 -7.26 30.41
CA ASP A 281 2.31 -6.09 31.29
C ASP A 281 3.11 -6.27 32.59
N GLU A 282 3.15 -5.21 33.39
CA GLU A 282 3.80 -5.15 34.69
C GLU A 282 3.47 -6.36 35.57
N ASP A 283 4.44 -6.81 36.37
CA ASP A 283 4.34 -8.00 37.23
C ASP A 283 4.01 -9.32 36.52
N SER A 284 4.07 -9.34 35.18
CA SER A 284 3.65 -10.50 34.37
C SER A 284 2.19 -10.90 34.59
N PHE A 285 1.31 -9.93 34.84
CA PHE A 285 -0.10 -10.19 35.18
C PHE A 285 -0.87 -10.79 34.00
N GLN A 286 -0.72 -10.23 32.81
CA GLN A 286 -1.37 -10.70 31.58
C GLN A 286 -0.55 -10.38 30.33
N LYS A 287 -1.03 -10.90 29.20
CA LYS A 287 -0.38 -10.73 27.90
C LYS A 287 -1.33 -10.17 26.86
N PHE A 288 -0.95 -9.05 26.26
CA PHE A 288 -1.70 -8.38 25.21
C PHE A 288 -1.19 -8.80 23.84
N ARG A 289 -2.09 -9.23 22.94
CA ARG A 289 -1.69 -9.74 21.63
C ARG A 289 -2.57 -9.23 20.50
N ILE A 290 -2.00 -9.09 19.30
CA ILE A 290 -2.79 -8.85 18.09
C ILE A 290 -3.46 -10.13 17.58
N SER A 291 -2.95 -11.32 17.95
CA SER A 291 -3.59 -12.61 17.65
C SER A 291 -4.93 -12.82 18.38
N LEU A 292 -5.21 -12.00 19.41
CA LEU A 292 -6.46 -12.01 20.19
C LEU A 292 -7.51 -11.04 19.68
N TRP A 293 -7.25 -10.28 18.61
CA TRP A 293 -8.28 -9.49 17.96
C TRP A 293 -9.46 -10.38 17.54
N ASP A 294 -10.68 -10.01 17.92
CA ASP A 294 -11.91 -10.70 17.49
C ASP A 294 -12.19 -10.50 16.00
N THR A 295 -11.78 -9.34 15.49
CA THR A 295 -11.56 -9.03 14.07
C THR A 295 -10.42 -8.02 13.97
N CYS A 296 -9.68 -8.02 12.87
CA CYS A 296 -8.68 -6.97 12.60
C CYS A 296 -9.33 -5.58 12.78
N PRO A 297 -8.83 -4.73 13.71
CA PRO A 297 -9.45 -3.44 14.00
C PRO A 297 -9.44 -2.53 12.78
N ASP A 298 -8.29 -2.42 12.12
CA ASP A 298 -8.08 -1.64 10.92
C ASP A 298 -7.05 -2.30 10.01
N TYR A 299 -7.21 -2.12 8.69
CA TYR A 299 -6.37 -2.74 7.68
C TYR A 299 -6.42 -2.00 6.34
N GLU A 300 -5.40 -2.25 5.53
CA GLU A 300 -5.30 -1.87 4.13
C GLU A 300 -4.83 -3.07 3.31
N VAL A 301 -5.43 -3.27 2.14
CA VAL A 301 -5.09 -4.36 1.23
C VAL A 301 -4.86 -3.78 -0.17
N ILE A 302 -3.69 -4.08 -0.73
CA ILE A 302 -3.36 -3.77 -2.12
C ILE A 302 -3.16 -5.09 -2.84
N ARG A 303 -3.88 -5.26 -3.95
CA ARG A 303 -3.77 -6.44 -4.81
C ARG A 303 -3.34 -6.03 -6.20
N GLY A 304 -2.44 -6.80 -6.78
CA GLY A 304 -2.10 -6.66 -8.18
C GLY A 304 -1.18 -7.77 -8.66
N PRO A 305 -0.78 -7.72 -9.94
CA PRO A 305 -0.04 -8.80 -10.58
C PRO A 305 1.40 -8.90 -10.06
N LEU A 306 2.00 -7.85 -9.51
CA LEU A 306 3.40 -7.90 -9.08
C LEU A 306 3.54 -8.05 -7.57
N CYS A 307 2.57 -7.51 -6.82
CA CYS A 307 2.64 -7.42 -5.38
C CYS A 307 1.25 -7.51 -4.74
N THR A 308 1.16 -8.23 -3.63
CA THR A 308 0.03 -8.17 -2.70
C THR A 308 0.54 -7.70 -1.34
N ILE A 309 -0.10 -6.65 -0.82
CA ILE A 309 0.25 -6.01 0.46
C ILE A 309 -0.95 -6.14 1.38
N VAL A 310 -0.70 -6.57 2.62
CA VAL A 310 -1.70 -6.63 3.69
C VAL A 310 -1.12 -5.92 4.90
N ARG A 311 -1.61 -4.72 5.17
CA ARG A 311 -1.24 -3.92 6.34
C ARG A 311 -2.39 -3.93 7.34
N ARG A 312 -2.08 -4.04 8.62
CA ARG A 312 -3.04 -4.09 9.72
C ARG A 312 -2.49 -3.41 10.95
N TRP A 313 -3.35 -2.75 11.71
CA TRP A 313 -2.91 -2.01 12.88
C TRP A 313 -4.00 -1.88 13.95
N GLY A 314 -3.57 -1.56 15.17
CA GLY A 314 -4.43 -1.33 16.31
C GLY A 314 -3.75 -1.60 17.65
N PHE A 315 -4.54 -1.58 18.72
CA PHE A 315 -4.07 -1.94 20.06
C PHE A 315 -4.28 -3.44 20.32
N PRO A 316 -3.29 -4.16 20.87
CA PRO A 316 -3.42 -5.59 21.16
C PRO A 316 -4.43 -5.86 22.29
N TYR A 317 -5.07 -7.02 22.29
CA TYR A 317 -6.13 -7.37 23.24
C TYR A 317 -5.62 -8.22 24.40
N SER A 318 -6.22 -8.04 25.58
CA SER A 318 -6.02 -8.93 26.73
C SER A 318 -6.77 -10.26 26.55
N PRO A 319 -6.42 -11.32 27.31
CA PRO A 319 -7.15 -12.58 27.29
C PRO A 319 -8.61 -12.49 27.76
N VAL A 320 -8.98 -11.39 28.43
CA VAL A 320 -10.33 -11.13 28.95
C VAL A 320 -10.91 -9.82 28.39
N HIS A 321 -10.52 -9.46 27.17
CA HIS A 321 -11.04 -8.27 26.48
C HIS A 321 -12.59 -8.27 26.45
N PRO A 322 -13.27 -7.14 26.71
CA PRO A 322 -12.73 -5.78 26.90
C PRO A 322 -12.47 -5.38 28.36
N ILE A 323 -12.41 -6.31 29.34
CA ILE A 323 -12.18 -5.95 30.75
C ILE A 323 -10.88 -5.15 30.92
N TYR A 324 -9.82 -5.57 30.22
CA TYR A 324 -8.57 -4.82 30.11
C TYR A 324 -8.31 -4.45 28.65
N SER A 325 -8.40 -3.16 28.33
CA SER A 325 -8.23 -2.61 26.97
C SER A 325 -7.40 -1.31 26.98
N PRO A 326 -6.13 -1.35 27.43
CA PRO A 326 -5.29 -0.17 27.51
C PRO A 326 -4.84 0.31 26.11
N ALA A 327 -4.90 1.62 25.87
CA ALA A 327 -4.34 2.25 24.68
C ALA A 327 -2.87 2.66 24.91
N ARG A 328 -2.00 1.67 25.16
CA ARG A 328 -0.58 1.89 25.53
C ARG A 328 0.40 1.65 24.39
N LEU A 329 0.23 0.57 23.63
CA LEU A 329 1.12 0.17 22.55
C LEU A 329 0.33 0.03 21.25
N HIS A 330 0.52 0.96 20.32
CA HIS A 330 -0.04 0.86 18.98
C HIS A 330 0.85 -0.04 18.13
N VAL A 331 0.28 -1.06 17.51
CA VAL A 331 0.99 -2.03 16.68
C VAL A 331 0.56 -1.88 15.23
N ASP A 332 1.52 -1.86 14.31
CA ASP A 332 1.34 -1.86 12.86
C ASP A 332 2.16 -3.01 12.25
N VAL A 333 1.54 -3.81 11.39
CA VAL A 333 2.18 -4.93 10.69
C VAL A 333 1.77 -4.94 9.23
N GLU A 334 2.74 -4.97 8.33
CA GLU A 334 2.57 -5.16 6.89
C GLU A 334 3.23 -6.45 6.43
N TYR A 335 2.48 -7.30 5.72
CA TYR A 335 3.04 -8.37 4.90
C TYR A 335 3.03 -7.97 3.43
N ARG A 336 4.13 -8.27 2.73
CA ARG A 336 4.28 -7.93 1.32
C ARG A 336 4.85 -9.10 0.52
N PHE A 337 4.02 -9.62 -0.38
CA PHE A 337 4.30 -10.78 -1.22
C PHE A 337 4.47 -10.38 -2.68
N TYR A 338 5.44 -10.96 -3.36
CA TYR A 338 5.82 -10.60 -4.72
C TYR A 338 5.66 -11.77 -5.70
N THR A 339 5.42 -11.43 -6.97
CA THR A 339 5.54 -12.38 -8.08
C THR A 339 6.99 -12.85 -8.23
N GLY A 340 7.20 -14.12 -8.60
CA GLY A 340 8.51 -14.63 -9.00
C GLY A 340 9.60 -14.67 -7.91
N LEU A 341 9.28 -14.43 -6.64
CA LEU A 341 10.26 -14.39 -5.56
C LEU A 341 10.02 -15.45 -4.46
N PRO A 342 11.08 -16.13 -3.97
CA PRO A 342 10.99 -17.16 -2.92
C PRO A 342 10.91 -16.59 -1.50
N TRP A 343 10.65 -15.28 -1.38
CA TRP A 343 10.59 -14.57 -0.11
C TRP A 343 9.50 -13.49 -0.11
N PHE A 344 9.13 -13.06 1.09
CA PHE A 344 8.22 -11.95 1.33
C PHE A 344 8.75 -11.08 2.46
N HIS A 345 8.29 -9.82 2.55
CA HIS A 345 8.64 -8.92 3.65
C HIS A 345 7.57 -8.92 4.74
N LYS A 346 8.02 -8.79 5.99
CA LYS A 346 7.20 -8.31 7.12
C LYS A 346 7.82 -7.00 7.60
N THR A 347 7.08 -5.93 7.49
CA THR A 347 7.44 -4.64 8.11
C THR A 347 6.52 -4.44 9.30
N GLY A 348 6.99 -3.81 10.37
CA GLY A 348 6.10 -3.44 11.45
C GLY A 348 6.67 -2.40 12.38
N SER A 349 5.78 -1.76 13.13
CA SER A 349 6.15 -0.84 14.20
C SER A 349 5.33 -1.07 15.45
N MET A 350 5.94 -0.84 16.61
CA MET A 350 5.22 -0.76 17.88
C MET A 350 5.56 0.58 18.53
N THR A 351 4.55 1.43 18.72
CA THR A 351 4.72 2.78 19.23
C THR A 351 3.97 2.94 20.55
N ALA A 352 4.68 3.35 21.60
CA ALA A 352 4.11 3.64 22.88
C ALA A 352 3.32 4.96 22.83
N VAL A 353 2.03 4.89 23.13
CA VAL A 353 1.13 6.06 23.20
C VAL A 353 1.15 6.68 24.60
N GLN A 354 1.49 5.88 25.61
CA GLN A 354 1.60 6.29 27.01
C GLN A 354 2.80 5.60 27.65
N ASP A 355 3.28 6.14 28.76
CA ASP A 355 4.28 5.47 29.60
C ASP A 355 3.71 4.15 30.12
N PHE A 356 4.47 3.06 30.01
CA PHE A 356 4.10 1.77 30.61
C PHE A 356 5.32 0.87 30.84
N GLU A 357 5.14 -0.15 31.69
CA GLU A 357 6.12 -1.23 31.82
C GLU A 357 5.70 -2.44 30.95
N ALA A 358 6.65 -2.95 30.17
CA ALA A 358 6.54 -4.22 29.48
C ALA A 358 7.52 -5.22 30.12
N ALA A 359 6.99 -6.21 30.85
CA ALA A 359 7.83 -7.28 31.42
C ALA A 359 8.51 -8.12 30.32
N ALA A 360 7.84 -8.23 29.17
CA ALA A 360 8.38 -8.77 27.93
C ALA A 360 7.63 -8.17 26.75
N LEU A 361 8.28 -8.13 25.58
CA LEU A 361 7.67 -7.73 24.32
C LEU A 361 8.24 -8.61 23.22
N ARG A 362 7.44 -8.95 22.20
CA ARG A 362 7.85 -9.76 21.06
C ARG A 362 7.43 -9.13 19.75
N ASP A 363 8.35 -9.10 18.81
CA ASP A 363 8.16 -8.56 17.45
C ASP A 363 8.42 -9.55 16.32
N ASP A 364 9.02 -10.70 16.64
CA ASP A 364 9.16 -11.81 15.74
C ASP A 364 9.10 -13.14 16.51
N GLU A 365 8.05 -13.94 16.29
CA GLU A 365 7.94 -15.29 16.84
C GLU A 365 7.34 -16.21 15.80
N TRP A 366 8.05 -17.30 15.50
CA TRP A 366 7.61 -18.30 14.53
C TRP A 366 7.59 -19.68 15.14
N VAL A 367 6.48 -20.38 14.93
CA VAL A 367 6.20 -21.68 15.54
C VAL A 367 5.79 -22.67 14.48
N PHE A 368 6.52 -23.77 14.37
CA PHE A 368 6.23 -24.86 13.44
C PHE A 368 6.04 -26.16 14.21
N SER A 369 4.89 -26.79 13.98
CA SER A 369 4.59 -28.07 14.60
C SER A 369 5.14 -29.24 13.79
N GLY A 370 5.58 -30.28 14.52
CA GLY A 370 6.26 -31.43 13.94
C GLY A 370 7.78 -31.24 13.88
N GLN A 371 8.43 -32.07 13.05
CA GLN A 371 9.89 -32.10 12.90
C GLN A 371 10.25 -31.97 11.41
N SER A 372 9.78 -30.89 10.79
CA SER A 372 9.99 -30.62 9.36
C SER A 372 11.44 -30.32 9.03
N PHE A 373 12.23 -29.88 10.01
CA PHE A 373 13.63 -29.53 9.85
C PHE A 373 14.55 -30.40 10.71
N THR A 374 15.80 -30.57 10.27
CA THR A 374 16.81 -31.40 10.95
C THR A 374 17.90 -30.57 11.62
N ASP A 375 18.09 -29.34 11.16
CA ASP A 375 19.22 -28.49 11.55
C ASP A 375 18.82 -27.02 11.69
N LYS A 376 19.61 -26.29 12.46
CA LYS A 376 19.49 -24.84 12.70
C LYS A 376 20.53 -24.06 11.91
N MET A 377 20.16 -22.86 11.50
CA MET A 377 21.07 -21.87 10.94
C MET A 377 20.79 -20.50 11.53
N TRP A 378 21.83 -19.67 11.59
CA TRP A 378 21.74 -18.31 12.10
C TRP A 378 22.74 -17.42 11.37
N MET A 379 22.52 -16.11 11.41
CA MET A 379 23.35 -15.14 10.72
C MET A 379 23.83 -14.08 11.70
N ASP A 380 25.12 -13.74 11.64
CA ASP A 380 25.69 -12.67 12.44
C ASP A 380 25.48 -11.28 11.81
N ARG A 381 25.84 -10.23 12.55
CA ARG A 381 25.75 -8.83 12.11
C ARG A 381 26.49 -8.54 10.81
N ASP A 382 27.61 -9.22 10.58
CA ASP A 382 28.43 -9.10 9.37
C ASP A 382 27.79 -9.79 8.15
N GLY A 383 26.68 -10.51 8.37
CA GLY A 383 25.91 -11.18 7.33
C GLY A 383 26.46 -12.55 6.96
N GLN A 384 27.28 -13.17 7.81
CA GLN A 384 27.79 -14.54 7.61
C GLN A 384 26.80 -15.55 8.16
N LEU A 385 26.49 -16.58 7.37
CA LEU A 385 25.63 -17.68 7.78
C LEU A 385 26.43 -18.76 8.50
N HIS A 386 25.92 -19.14 9.67
CA HIS A 386 26.44 -20.15 10.57
C HIS A 386 25.45 -21.30 10.75
N PHE A 387 25.94 -22.46 11.17
CA PHE A 387 25.16 -23.68 11.34
C PHE A 387 25.31 -24.24 12.75
N GLY A 388 24.22 -24.76 13.30
CA GLY A 388 24.22 -25.37 14.62
C GLY A 388 23.88 -24.39 15.74
N ASP A 389 24.54 -24.56 16.88
CA ASP A 389 24.30 -23.72 18.06
C ASP A 389 24.90 -22.32 17.89
N VAL A 390 24.32 -21.37 18.62
CA VAL A 390 24.75 -19.96 18.64
C VAL A 390 25.79 -19.78 19.73
N ASP A 391 26.87 -19.06 19.42
CA ASP A 391 27.90 -18.73 20.39
C ASP A 391 27.34 -17.86 21.52
N SER A 392 27.82 -18.06 22.75
CA SER A 392 27.24 -17.42 23.94
C SER A 392 27.27 -15.89 23.91
N ASP A 393 28.27 -15.30 23.26
CA ASP A 393 28.42 -13.86 23.07
C ASP A 393 27.52 -13.31 21.95
N LYS A 394 26.93 -14.17 21.12
CA LYS A 394 26.06 -13.82 19.99
C LYS A 394 24.57 -14.00 20.26
N LEU A 395 24.18 -14.47 21.44
CA LEU A 395 22.79 -14.78 21.79
C LEU A 395 21.82 -13.59 21.64
N ASN A 396 22.31 -12.35 21.69
CA ASN A 396 21.54 -11.12 21.53
C ASN A 396 22.00 -10.27 20.32
N ASP A 397 22.77 -10.84 19.40
CA ASP A 397 23.30 -10.16 18.20
C ASP A 397 23.08 -10.99 16.91
N LEU A 398 21.89 -11.59 16.79
CA LEU A 398 21.48 -12.39 15.64
C LEU A 398 20.81 -11.53 14.56
N TRP A 399 21.35 -11.52 13.34
CA TRP A 399 20.78 -10.77 12.21
C TRP A 399 20.07 -11.67 11.18
N GLY A 400 19.82 -12.90 11.58
CA GLY A 400 18.92 -13.82 10.91
C GLY A 400 18.90 -15.17 11.59
N VAL A 401 17.78 -15.88 11.49
CA VAL A 401 17.56 -17.18 12.14
C VAL A 401 16.70 -18.06 11.26
N GLY A 402 16.92 -19.37 11.31
CA GLY A 402 16.16 -20.28 10.49
C GLY A 402 16.49 -21.76 10.70
N PHE A 403 15.87 -22.56 9.85
CA PHE A 403 15.98 -24.00 9.86
C PHE A 403 16.15 -24.56 8.45
N PHE A 404 16.81 -25.71 8.36
CA PHE A 404 16.85 -26.47 7.12
C PHE A 404 16.74 -27.98 7.38
N ASN A 405 16.30 -28.70 6.34
CA ASN A 405 16.27 -30.16 6.32
C ASN A 405 17.34 -30.67 5.37
N SER A 406 18.29 -31.44 5.89
CA SER A 406 19.41 -31.97 5.11
C SER A 406 19.01 -33.01 4.04
N GLN A 407 17.83 -33.63 4.18
CA GLN A 407 17.32 -34.66 3.27
C GLN A 407 16.35 -34.08 2.25
N SER A 408 15.29 -33.40 2.69
CA SER A 408 14.28 -32.81 1.79
C SER A 408 14.73 -31.50 1.16
N GLN A 409 15.83 -30.92 1.64
CA GLN A 409 16.36 -29.61 1.22
C GLN A 409 15.40 -28.44 1.48
N ASP A 410 14.37 -28.64 2.30
CA ASP A 410 13.50 -27.55 2.76
C ASP A 410 14.26 -26.60 3.67
N SER A 411 13.91 -25.31 3.59
CA SER A 411 14.44 -24.31 4.49
C SER A 411 13.43 -23.20 4.73
N ILE A 412 13.58 -22.54 5.87
CA ILE A 412 12.98 -21.25 6.16
C ILE A 412 14.00 -20.40 6.90
N MET A 413 14.15 -19.14 6.49
CA MET A 413 15.09 -18.18 7.07
C MET A 413 14.40 -16.84 7.24
N ALA A 414 14.46 -16.28 8.44
CA ALA A 414 14.21 -14.87 8.70
C ALA A 414 15.52 -14.10 8.56
N LEU A 415 15.52 -13.04 7.74
CA LEU A 415 16.62 -12.09 7.59
C LEU A 415 16.17 -10.76 8.19
N PHE A 416 16.93 -10.25 9.16
CA PHE A 416 16.66 -8.98 9.80
C PHE A 416 17.39 -7.89 9.02
N LEU A 417 16.62 -7.00 8.38
CA LEU A 417 17.16 -6.04 7.41
C LEU A 417 17.32 -4.65 8.03
N GLU A 418 16.25 -4.13 8.63
CA GLU A 418 16.24 -2.80 9.24
C GLU A 418 15.53 -2.88 10.58
N HIS A 419 16.26 -2.71 11.67
CA HIS A 419 15.72 -2.63 13.03
C HIS A 419 16.17 -1.32 13.68
N GLN A 420 15.22 -0.51 14.13
CA GLN A 420 15.48 0.80 14.70
C GLN A 420 14.63 1.01 15.94
N ALA A 421 15.17 1.80 16.87
CA ALA A 421 14.49 2.20 18.08
C ALA A 421 14.54 3.71 18.23
N GLU A 422 13.41 4.31 18.57
CA GLU A 422 13.28 5.72 18.92
C GLU A 422 12.87 5.81 20.40
N GLY A 423 13.53 6.67 21.17
CA GLY A 423 13.25 6.81 22.60
C GLY A 423 13.62 5.59 23.47
N LEU A 424 14.33 4.60 22.92
CA LEU A 424 14.82 3.41 23.63
C LEU A 424 16.31 3.16 23.33
N PRO A 425 17.02 2.37 24.16
CA PRO A 425 18.37 1.90 23.84
C PRO A 425 18.39 0.96 22.62
N GLU A 426 19.59 0.59 22.14
CA GLU A 426 19.74 -0.35 21.02
C GLU A 426 19.01 -1.68 21.30
N LEU A 427 18.29 -2.16 20.29
CA LEU A 427 17.46 -3.36 20.41
C LEU A 427 18.30 -4.63 20.53
N ASN A 428 17.82 -5.54 21.37
CA ASN A 428 18.33 -6.89 21.43
C ASN A 428 17.92 -7.68 20.17
N HIS A 429 18.88 -8.41 19.63
CA HIS A 429 18.69 -9.32 18.51
C HIS A 429 18.75 -10.77 19.02
N SER A 430 17.79 -11.10 19.89
CA SER A 430 17.63 -12.43 20.48
C SER A 430 16.84 -13.38 19.55
N GLY A 431 16.45 -14.55 20.05
CA GLY A 431 15.61 -15.49 19.30
C GLY A 431 16.38 -16.64 18.67
N VAL A 432 17.30 -17.24 19.42
CA VAL A 432 18.01 -18.46 19.01
C VAL A 432 17.01 -19.52 18.53
N PRO A 433 17.21 -20.09 17.32
CA PRO A 433 16.33 -21.13 16.81
C PRO A 433 16.37 -22.37 17.71
N THR A 434 15.21 -22.91 18.02
CA THR A 434 15.02 -24.07 18.90
C THR A 434 14.46 -25.23 18.07
N MET A 435 15.15 -26.38 18.09
CA MET A 435 14.69 -27.57 17.36
C MET A 435 13.53 -28.29 18.07
N TYR A 436 13.50 -28.25 19.40
CA TYR A 436 12.53 -28.99 20.18
C TYR A 436 11.92 -28.10 21.27
N TYR A 437 10.71 -27.64 21.00
CA TYR A 437 9.81 -27.09 21.99
C TYR A 437 8.66 -28.07 22.22
N ARG A 438 8.48 -28.49 23.48
CA ARG A 438 7.59 -29.59 23.88
C ARG A 438 6.17 -29.52 23.28
N TRP A 439 5.65 -28.32 23.06
CA TRP A 439 4.26 -28.10 22.63
C TRP A 439 4.07 -27.97 21.12
N HIS A 440 5.14 -27.70 20.36
CA HIS A 440 5.04 -27.47 18.91
C HIS A 440 6.10 -28.26 18.14
N GLY A 441 7.37 -27.89 18.28
CA GLY A 441 8.46 -28.45 17.50
C GLY A 441 9.56 -27.42 17.31
N ASN A 442 9.74 -26.95 16.07
CA ASN A 442 10.73 -25.95 15.73
C ASN A 442 10.18 -24.53 16.00
N LEU A 443 10.93 -23.66 16.67
CA LEU A 443 10.53 -22.26 16.86
C LEU A 443 11.69 -21.29 17.03
N TRP A 444 11.43 -20.00 16.83
CA TRP A 444 12.24 -18.91 17.39
C TRP A 444 11.32 -17.80 17.92
N SER A 445 11.81 -17.03 18.89
CA SER A 445 11.07 -15.91 19.48
C SER A 445 12.03 -14.80 19.89
N ARG A 446 11.91 -13.63 19.27
CA ARG A 446 12.74 -12.45 19.53
C ARG A 446 12.08 -11.54 20.55
N TYR A 447 12.88 -11.14 21.53
CA TYR A 447 12.55 -10.18 22.57
C TYR A 447 13.47 -8.96 22.38
N PRO A 448 12.99 -7.89 21.71
CA PRO A 448 13.84 -6.76 21.30
C PRO A 448 14.20 -5.82 22.43
N LEU A 449 13.42 -5.80 23.51
CA LEU A 449 13.56 -4.79 24.55
C LEU A 449 14.82 -5.02 25.41
N PRO A 450 15.69 -4.01 25.57
CA PRO A 450 16.78 -4.04 26.53
C PRO A 450 16.37 -3.56 27.93
N VAL A 451 15.22 -2.89 28.04
CA VAL A 451 14.65 -2.28 29.26
C VAL A 451 13.16 -2.60 29.36
N LYS A 452 12.56 -2.43 30.54
CA LYS A 452 11.13 -2.71 30.74
C LYS A 452 10.26 -1.47 30.66
N GLU A 453 10.77 -0.34 31.11
CA GLU A 453 10.08 0.94 31.11
C GLU A 453 10.09 1.54 29.70
N ILE A 454 8.90 1.71 29.13
CA ILE A 454 8.71 2.23 27.79
C ILE A 454 8.06 3.61 27.88
N PRO A 455 8.78 4.69 27.56
CA PRO A 455 8.22 6.04 27.62
C PRO A 455 7.25 6.29 26.46
N ALA A 456 6.28 7.18 26.65
CA ALA A 456 5.40 7.66 25.62
C ALA A 456 6.20 8.25 24.45
N GLY A 457 5.81 7.88 23.23
CA GLY A 457 6.51 8.24 21.99
C GLY A 457 7.67 7.31 21.63
N ALA A 458 8.10 6.39 22.51
CA ALA A 458 9.06 5.37 22.13
C ALA A 458 8.51 4.48 21.02
N ALA A 459 9.36 4.11 20.06
CA ALA A 459 8.97 3.28 18.93
C ALA A 459 10.03 2.23 18.61
N ILE A 460 9.57 1.07 18.18
CA ILE A 460 10.37 0.02 17.55
C ILE A 460 9.91 -0.09 16.11
N HIS A 461 10.84 -0.04 15.18
CA HIS A 461 10.60 -0.27 13.76
C HIS A 461 11.39 -1.50 13.31
N GLN A 462 10.72 -2.41 12.59
CA GLN A 462 11.37 -3.57 11.99
C GLN A 462 10.99 -3.79 10.53
N LYS A 463 11.93 -4.34 9.78
CA LYS A 463 11.74 -4.90 8.45
C LYS A 463 12.54 -6.19 8.32
N ASN A 464 11.81 -7.27 8.09
CA ASN A 464 12.34 -8.62 7.92
C ASN A 464 11.98 -9.17 6.54
N ALA A 465 12.84 -10.05 6.01
CA ALA A 465 12.49 -10.92 4.89
C ALA A 465 12.41 -12.38 5.37
N TYR A 466 11.37 -13.09 4.94
CA TYR A 466 11.22 -14.53 5.19
C TYR A 466 11.38 -15.26 3.88
N LEU A 467 12.41 -16.11 3.81
CA LEU A 467 12.89 -16.76 2.61
C LEU A 467 12.76 -18.28 2.75
N SER A 468 12.32 -18.94 1.68
CA SER A 468 12.41 -20.40 1.56
C SER A 468 13.04 -20.79 0.22
N ILE A 469 14.19 -21.47 0.27
CA ILE A 469 14.93 -21.93 -0.92
C ILE A 469 15.33 -23.40 -0.83
N PRO A 470 15.52 -24.11 -1.94
CA PRO A 470 16.22 -25.38 -1.93
C PRO A 470 17.58 -25.22 -1.28
N PHE A 471 17.83 -26.00 -0.24
CA PHE A 471 18.95 -25.77 0.67
C PHE A 471 19.94 -26.93 0.69
N THR A 472 21.20 -26.58 0.47
CA THR A 472 22.39 -27.36 0.83
C THR A 472 23.35 -26.43 1.56
N LYS A 473 24.20 -26.94 2.45
CA LYS A 473 25.10 -26.07 3.24
C LYS A 473 25.98 -25.18 2.37
N GLU A 474 26.44 -25.67 1.22
CA GLU A 474 27.28 -24.90 0.29
C GLU A 474 26.46 -23.88 -0.50
N LYS A 475 25.54 -24.32 -1.37
CA LYS A 475 24.78 -23.42 -2.25
C LYS A 475 23.78 -22.55 -1.50
N GLY A 476 23.18 -23.10 -0.44
CA GLY A 476 22.20 -22.40 0.39
C GLY A 476 22.86 -21.25 1.17
N LYS A 477 24.08 -21.45 1.69
CA LYS A 477 24.85 -20.39 2.34
C LYS A 477 25.11 -19.23 1.39
N GLU A 478 25.73 -19.50 0.23
CA GLU A 478 26.02 -18.49 -0.78
C GLU A 478 24.74 -17.74 -1.22
N THR A 479 23.65 -18.48 -1.41
CA THR A 479 22.37 -17.90 -1.84
C THR A 479 21.78 -16.97 -0.78
N ILE A 480 21.70 -17.40 0.49
CA ILE A 480 21.11 -16.60 1.58
C ILE A 480 21.94 -15.34 1.84
N GLU A 481 23.27 -15.47 1.93
CA GLU A 481 24.16 -14.32 2.11
C GLU A 481 24.06 -13.33 0.94
N GLY A 482 24.00 -13.84 -0.30
CA GLY A 482 23.80 -13.02 -1.49
C GLY A 482 22.43 -12.34 -1.56
N VAL A 483 21.35 -13.01 -1.12
CA VAL A 483 20.02 -12.41 -0.99
C VAL A 483 20.04 -11.28 0.04
N ARG A 484 20.59 -11.51 1.24
CA ARG A 484 20.68 -10.46 2.26
C ARG A 484 21.51 -9.28 1.77
N ARG A 485 22.68 -9.52 1.16
CA ARG A 485 23.53 -8.43 0.66
C ARG A 485 22.79 -7.56 -0.35
N ARG A 486 21.98 -8.15 -1.24
CA ARG A 486 21.13 -7.39 -2.18
C ARG A 486 20.06 -6.57 -1.46
N MET A 487 19.36 -7.14 -0.48
CA MET A 487 18.33 -6.45 0.30
C MET A 487 18.89 -5.30 1.14
N MET A 488 20.11 -5.44 1.66
CA MET A 488 20.81 -4.39 2.42
C MET A 488 21.38 -3.27 1.53
N ASN A 489 21.41 -3.48 0.21
CA ASN A 489 21.91 -2.51 -0.76
C ASN A 489 20.92 -2.44 -1.93
N PRO A 490 19.69 -1.90 -1.73
CA PRO A 490 18.69 -1.84 -2.79
C PRO A 490 19.17 -0.98 -3.96
N LEU A 491 18.59 -1.20 -5.15
CA LEU A 491 18.80 -0.32 -6.30
C LEU A 491 18.51 1.15 -5.95
N GLU A 492 19.43 2.06 -6.27
CA GLU A 492 19.21 3.49 -6.12
C GLU A 492 18.31 3.99 -7.23
N VAL A 493 17.29 4.78 -6.89
CA VAL A 493 16.39 5.39 -7.86
C VAL A 493 16.44 6.89 -7.73
N SER A 494 16.58 7.59 -8.85
CA SER A 494 16.69 9.05 -8.89
C SER A 494 15.91 9.65 -10.04
N ALA A 495 15.51 10.91 -9.87
CA ALA A 495 14.99 11.72 -10.96
C ALA A 495 16.13 12.04 -11.94
N ASN A 496 15.89 11.83 -13.24
CA ASN A 496 16.87 12.17 -14.27
C ASN A 496 16.33 13.31 -15.16
N GLY A 497 17.20 14.25 -15.55
CA GLY A 497 16.86 15.38 -16.41
C GLY A 497 17.15 15.08 -17.88
N MET A 498 16.44 15.69 -18.84
CA MET A 498 16.63 15.35 -20.26
C MET A 498 18.03 15.64 -20.83
N GLN A 499 18.87 16.40 -20.12
CA GLN A 499 20.26 16.68 -20.51
C GLN A 499 21.15 15.42 -20.51
N SER A 500 20.76 14.37 -19.77
CA SER A 500 21.44 13.06 -19.73
C SER A 500 20.77 12.02 -20.64
N PHE A 501 19.62 12.32 -21.24
CA PHE A 501 18.91 11.40 -22.13
C PHE A 501 19.62 11.30 -23.50
N SER A 502 20.46 10.27 -23.64
CA SER A 502 21.19 9.96 -24.88
C SER A 502 20.34 9.25 -25.95
N GLY A 503 19.08 8.91 -25.64
CA GLY A 503 18.21 8.04 -26.45
C GLY A 503 17.56 8.66 -27.69
N SER A 504 17.71 9.97 -27.94
CA SER A 504 17.12 10.61 -29.12
C SER A 504 17.87 10.35 -30.43
N ALA A 505 19.13 9.91 -30.37
CA ALA A 505 19.97 9.78 -31.56
C ALA A 505 19.74 8.49 -32.37
N GLU A 506 19.35 7.36 -31.75
CA GLU A 506 19.26 6.07 -32.44
C GLU A 506 18.23 5.09 -31.82
N LEU A 507 16.95 5.45 -31.75
CA LEU A 507 15.88 4.44 -31.61
C LEU A 507 15.81 3.64 -32.93
N SER A 508 16.47 2.47 -32.94
CA SER A 508 16.71 1.70 -34.16
C SER A 508 15.42 1.31 -34.90
N SER A 509 15.43 1.53 -36.22
CA SER A 509 14.34 1.23 -37.13
C SER A 509 14.20 -0.28 -37.34
N SER A 510 13.33 -0.94 -36.58
CA SER A 510 12.75 -2.22 -37.01
C SER A 510 11.36 -2.38 -36.41
N PRO A 511 10.29 -2.08 -37.17
CA PRO A 511 8.94 -2.43 -36.79
C PRO A 511 8.74 -3.93 -37.05
N SER A 512 9.28 -4.78 -36.19
CA SER A 512 8.60 -6.06 -35.97
C SER A 512 7.27 -5.70 -35.32
N SER A 513 6.16 -6.14 -35.91
CA SER A 513 4.77 -5.91 -35.52
C SER A 513 4.38 -6.45 -34.13
N VAL A 514 5.31 -6.51 -33.17
CA VAL A 514 5.20 -7.36 -31.97
C VAL A 514 5.14 -6.60 -30.64
N SER A 515 5.40 -5.29 -30.55
CA SER A 515 5.01 -4.56 -29.33
C SER A 515 4.99 -3.05 -29.54
N GLN A 516 3.82 -2.47 -29.77
CA GLN A 516 3.56 -1.07 -29.43
C GLN A 516 3.19 -0.99 -27.95
N LEU A 517 3.32 0.18 -27.32
CA LEU A 517 2.86 0.38 -25.94
C LEU A 517 1.34 0.25 -25.82
N ALA A 518 0.63 0.73 -26.84
CA ALA A 518 -0.82 0.64 -26.91
C ALA A 518 -1.29 -0.80 -27.17
N ARG A 519 -2.18 -1.26 -26.29
CA ARG A 519 -3.01 -2.44 -26.55
C ARG A 519 -4.17 -2.08 -27.48
N SER A 520 -4.91 -3.10 -27.91
CA SER A 520 -6.12 -2.92 -28.72
C SER A 520 -7.09 -1.94 -28.04
N GLY A 521 -7.37 -0.82 -28.72
CA GLY A 521 -8.28 0.22 -28.24
C GLY A 521 -7.61 1.36 -27.47
N GLU A 522 -6.30 1.30 -27.21
CA GLU A 522 -5.55 2.35 -26.51
C GLU A 522 -4.80 3.30 -27.48
N GLY A 523 -4.61 2.92 -28.75
CA GLY A 523 -3.85 3.66 -29.76
C GLY A 523 -4.62 4.80 -30.45
N GLY A 524 -5.83 5.10 -29.98
CA GLY A 524 -6.71 6.15 -30.50
C GLY A 524 -7.64 5.72 -31.64
N GLU A 525 -7.55 4.50 -32.16
CA GLU A 525 -8.44 3.98 -33.22
C GLU A 525 -9.91 3.98 -32.80
N GLN A 526 -10.16 3.75 -31.51
CA GLN A 526 -11.49 3.70 -30.91
C GLN A 526 -11.82 4.94 -30.08
N SER A 527 -10.99 6.00 -30.16
CA SER A 527 -11.09 7.17 -29.27
C SER A 527 -12.47 7.82 -29.34
N GLN A 528 -13.02 8.02 -30.54
CA GLN A 528 -14.35 8.60 -30.70
C GLN A 528 -15.46 7.74 -30.06
N LEU A 529 -15.36 6.41 -30.17
CA LEU A 529 -16.31 5.50 -29.55
C LEU A 529 -16.17 5.51 -28.03
N LYS A 530 -14.94 5.42 -27.50
CA LYS A 530 -14.67 5.49 -26.06
C LYS A 530 -15.13 6.81 -25.45
N GLN A 531 -14.87 7.94 -26.10
CA GLN A 531 -15.38 9.25 -25.69
C GLN A 531 -16.91 9.28 -25.61
N ARG A 532 -17.61 8.69 -26.60
CA ARG A 532 -19.08 8.57 -26.58
C ARG A 532 -19.57 7.65 -25.47
N ILE A 533 -18.86 6.57 -25.16
CA ILE A 533 -19.17 5.66 -24.05
C ILE A 533 -19.01 6.39 -22.72
N TRP A 534 -17.87 7.03 -22.47
CA TRP A 534 -17.63 7.82 -21.25
C TRP A 534 -18.63 8.97 -21.10
N ALA A 535 -18.99 9.64 -22.18
CA ALA A 535 -20.06 10.64 -22.18
C ALA A 535 -21.43 10.02 -21.84
N GLY A 536 -21.76 8.86 -22.43
CA GLY A 536 -23.01 8.15 -22.15
C GLY A 536 -23.12 7.64 -20.72
N LEU A 537 -22.02 7.18 -20.12
CA LEU A 537 -21.98 6.79 -18.69
C LEU A 537 -22.32 7.94 -17.74
N ARG A 538 -22.22 9.21 -18.18
CA ARG A 538 -22.66 10.38 -17.39
C ARG A 538 -24.18 10.53 -17.31
N ASP A 539 -24.93 9.85 -18.17
CA ASP A 539 -26.40 9.79 -18.12
C ASP A 539 -26.90 8.75 -17.09
N CYS A 540 -26.00 7.87 -16.62
CA CYS A 540 -26.26 6.89 -15.57
C CYS A 540 -26.06 7.55 -14.19
N LYS A 541 -27.17 8.04 -13.61
CA LYS A 541 -27.19 8.81 -12.37
C LYS A 541 -27.53 7.97 -11.14
N ASP A 542 -26.99 8.39 -10.00
CA ASP A 542 -27.38 7.87 -8.70
C ASP A 542 -28.59 8.66 -8.16
N ALA A 543 -29.78 8.09 -8.32
CA ALA A 543 -31.00 8.79 -7.93
C ALA A 543 -31.19 8.91 -6.40
N GLN A 544 -30.31 8.31 -5.58
CA GLN A 544 -30.29 8.52 -4.13
C GLN A 544 -29.58 9.84 -3.73
N LEU A 545 -28.80 10.43 -4.64
CA LEU A 545 -28.22 11.76 -4.49
C LEU A 545 -29.15 12.82 -5.13
N TYR A 546 -30.31 13.02 -4.50
CA TYR A 546 -31.48 13.68 -5.09
C TYR A 546 -31.24 15.06 -5.71
N THR A 547 -30.34 15.85 -5.14
CA THR A 547 -30.06 17.24 -5.54
C THR A 547 -28.65 17.45 -6.09
N ALA A 548 -27.71 16.54 -5.81
CA ALA A 548 -26.32 16.66 -6.25
C ALA A 548 -26.13 16.36 -7.76
N ASP A 549 -27.17 15.79 -8.41
CA ASP A 549 -27.16 15.42 -9.83
C ASP A 549 -25.91 14.62 -10.23
N MET A 550 -25.68 13.54 -9.48
CA MET A 550 -24.43 12.81 -9.52
C MET A 550 -24.53 11.57 -10.42
N ASN A 551 -23.52 11.35 -11.27
CA ASN A 551 -23.42 10.17 -12.13
C ASN A 551 -22.27 9.25 -11.72
N ILE A 552 -22.29 8.02 -12.23
CA ILE A 552 -21.30 6.98 -11.91
C ILE A 552 -19.86 7.33 -12.31
N VAL A 553 -19.67 8.22 -13.29
CA VAL A 553 -18.33 8.70 -13.70
C VAL A 553 -17.83 9.74 -12.71
N ASP A 554 -18.66 10.73 -12.36
CA ASP A 554 -18.30 11.76 -11.38
C ASP A 554 -18.09 11.19 -9.97
N LEU A 555 -18.83 10.12 -9.63
CA LEU A 555 -18.60 9.34 -8.42
C LEU A 555 -17.31 8.52 -8.45
N GLY A 556 -16.64 8.36 -9.59
CA GLY A 556 -15.46 7.50 -9.69
C GLY A 556 -15.77 6.00 -9.54
N LEU A 557 -17.01 5.58 -9.82
CA LEU A 557 -17.43 4.16 -9.72
C LEU A 557 -16.95 3.34 -10.92
N VAL A 558 -16.65 3.97 -12.05
CA VAL A 558 -16.16 3.31 -13.26
C VAL A 558 -14.64 3.18 -13.21
N TYR A 559 -14.14 1.95 -13.12
CA TYR A 559 -12.73 1.64 -12.98
C TYR A 559 -12.07 1.40 -14.34
N ASP A 560 -12.79 0.81 -15.28
CA ASP A 560 -12.28 0.49 -16.61
C ASP A 560 -13.39 0.44 -17.66
N VAL A 561 -13.03 0.74 -18.90
CA VAL A 561 -13.91 0.61 -20.09
C VAL A 561 -13.12 -0.06 -21.20
N ARG A 562 -13.44 -1.32 -21.48
CA ARG A 562 -12.78 -2.12 -22.52
C ARG A 562 -13.67 -2.24 -23.73
N VAL A 563 -13.08 -2.06 -24.92
CA VAL A 563 -13.83 -2.18 -26.18
C VAL A 563 -13.19 -3.26 -27.05
N ARG A 564 -13.96 -4.28 -27.41
CA ARG A 564 -13.53 -5.40 -28.25
C ARG A 564 -14.57 -5.60 -29.37
N GLY A 565 -14.25 -5.08 -30.56
CA GLY A 565 -15.22 -5.01 -31.66
C GLY A 565 -16.42 -4.17 -31.27
N ASP A 566 -17.61 -4.79 -31.24
CA ASP A 566 -18.89 -4.18 -30.87
C ASP A 566 -19.32 -4.48 -29.41
N VAL A 567 -18.44 -5.10 -28.61
CA VAL A 567 -18.69 -5.43 -27.20
C VAL A 567 -17.95 -4.45 -26.29
N VAL A 568 -18.68 -3.87 -25.33
CA VAL A 568 -18.15 -2.97 -24.31
C VAL A 568 -18.20 -3.66 -22.95
N THR A 569 -17.08 -3.72 -22.25
CA THR A 569 -17.02 -4.17 -20.85
C THR A 569 -16.75 -2.98 -19.94
N VAL A 570 -17.63 -2.76 -18.97
CA VAL A 570 -17.48 -1.72 -17.94
C VAL A 570 -17.13 -2.39 -16.62
N VAL A 571 -15.96 -2.11 -16.07
CA VAL A 571 -15.56 -2.57 -14.72
C VAL A 571 -15.90 -1.48 -13.73
N MET A 572 -16.60 -1.81 -12.65
CA MET A 572 -17.04 -0.82 -11.68
C MET A 572 -17.12 -1.34 -10.25
N ALA A 573 -17.00 -0.42 -9.29
CA ALA A 573 -17.09 -0.70 -7.86
C ALA A 573 -18.26 0.08 -7.24
N MET A 574 -18.72 -0.38 -6.09
CA MET A 574 -19.69 0.34 -5.25
C MET A 574 -18.96 1.00 -4.07
N PRO A 575 -19.45 2.13 -3.52
CA PRO A 575 -18.77 2.82 -2.43
C PRO A 575 -18.51 1.95 -1.18
N HIS A 576 -19.39 1.00 -0.88
CA HIS A 576 -19.25 0.05 0.23
C HIS A 576 -20.16 -1.18 0.04
N ARG A 577 -19.88 -2.24 0.80
CA ARG A 577 -20.61 -3.53 0.74
C ARG A 577 -22.07 -3.46 1.20
N GLY A 578 -22.44 -2.44 1.97
CA GLY A 578 -23.85 -2.14 2.29
C GLY A 578 -24.69 -1.72 1.07
N ARG A 579 -24.04 -1.40 -0.06
CA ARG A 579 -24.70 -1.06 -1.32
C ARG A 579 -24.22 -1.98 -2.47
N PRO A 580 -24.42 -3.31 -2.41
CA PRO A 580 -23.82 -4.25 -3.36
C PRO A 580 -24.61 -4.39 -4.67
N ARG A 581 -25.75 -3.70 -4.80
CA ARG A 581 -26.72 -3.92 -5.87
C ARG A 581 -26.29 -3.26 -7.18
N LEU A 582 -25.28 -3.81 -7.85
CA LEU A 582 -24.81 -3.31 -9.16
C LEU A 582 -25.95 -3.23 -10.19
N GLY A 583 -26.89 -4.20 -10.15
CA GLY A 583 -28.08 -4.23 -10.99
C GLY A 583 -28.92 -2.94 -10.96
N TYR A 584 -28.83 -2.15 -9.88
CA TYR A 584 -29.44 -0.82 -9.79
C TYR A 584 -29.00 0.10 -10.93
N PHE A 585 -27.71 0.10 -11.29
CA PHE A 585 -27.18 0.89 -12.39
C PHE A 585 -27.20 0.15 -13.72
N VAL A 586 -27.03 -1.18 -13.71
CA VAL A 586 -26.91 -1.98 -14.93
C VAL A 586 -28.25 -2.10 -15.67
N ASP A 587 -29.29 -2.49 -14.93
CA ASP A 587 -30.61 -2.82 -15.46
C ASP A 587 -31.70 -1.83 -14.99
N GLY A 588 -31.38 -0.96 -14.04
CA GLY A 588 -32.28 0.06 -13.49
C GLY A 588 -33.10 -0.40 -12.28
N SER A 589 -33.51 0.56 -11.43
CA SER A 589 -34.59 0.35 -10.47
C SER A 589 -35.92 0.62 -11.15
N VAL A 590 -36.54 -0.44 -11.69
CA VAL A 590 -37.77 -0.41 -12.49
C VAL A 590 -38.97 0.24 -11.76
N SER A 591 -38.89 0.50 -10.45
CA SER A 591 -40.06 0.89 -9.66
C SER A 591 -40.07 2.29 -9.01
N VAL A 592 -38.95 3.04 -8.93
CA VAL A 592 -38.91 4.23 -8.04
C VAL A 592 -38.51 5.56 -8.70
N HIS A 593 -37.60 5.58 -9.68
CA HIS A 593 -37.08 6.84 -10.27
C HIS A 593 -36.78 6.77 -11.78
N SER A 594 -37.71 6.22 -12.58
CA SER A 594 -37.54 6.01 -14.03
C SER A 594 -37.23 7.27 -14.85
N THR A 595 -37.44 8.47 -14.32
CA THR A 595 -37.20 9.74 -15.01
C THR A 595 -35.87 10.41 -14.66
N LYS A 596 -35.09 9.86 -13.72
CA LYS A 596 -33.88 10.53 -13.19
C LYS A 596 -32.55 9.89 -13.62
N SER A 597 -32.55 8.69 -14.18
CA SER A 597 -31.33 7.95 -14.55
C SER A 597 -31.63 6.97 -15.67
N VAL A 598 -30.68 6.77 -16.58
CA VAL A 598 -30.75 5.74 -17.62
C VAL A 598 -29.85 4.55 -17.24
N PRO A 599 -30.33 3.30 -17.29
CA PRO A 599 -29.50 2.12 -17.04
C PRO A 599 -28.30 2.06 -17.98
N ILE A 600 -27.17 1.52 -17.51
CA ILE A 600 -25.91 1.44 -18.27
C ILE A 600 -26.12 0.69 -19.58
N ARG A 601 -26.79 -0.48 -19.55
CA ARG A 601 -27.02 -1.29 -20.75
C ARG A 601 -27.87 -0.54 -21.77
N GLU A 602 -29.02 -0.04 -21.33
CA GLU A 602 -29.94 0.74 -22.18
C GLU A 602 -29.21 1.93 -22.82
N ARG A 603 -28.42 2.66 -22.03
CA ARG A 603 -27.75 3.86 -22.52
C ARG A 603 -26.63 3.57 -23.52
N LEU A 604 -25.80 2.58 -23.22
CA LEU A 604 -24.62 2.28 -24.02
C LEU A 604 -24.95 1.49 -25.28
N GLU A 605 -25.97 0.63 -25.28
CA GLU A 605 -26.43 -0.11 -26.48
C GLU A 605 -27.10 0.81 -27.52
N GLN A 606 -27.52 2.01 -27.12
CA GLN A 606 -27.99 3.05 -28.05
C GLN A 606 -26.85 3.77 -28.79
N ILE A 607 -25.58 3.52 -28.44
CA ILE A 607 -24.42 4.15 -29.09
C ILE A 607 -24.09 3.39 -30.38
N PRO A 608 -24.18 4.02 -31.58
CA PRO A 608 -23.70 3.41 -32.82
C PRO A 608 -22.29 2.82 -32.69
N GLY A 609 -22.17 1.52 -32.99
CA GLY A 609 -20.94 0.73 -32.82
C GLY A 609 -20.93 -0.19 -31.60
N VAL A 610 -21.93 -0.10 -30.71
CA VAL A 610 -22.09 -0.98 -29.54
C VAL A 610 -23.26 -1.93 -29.78
N ARG A 611 -23.00 -3.23 -29.74
CA ARG A 611 -24.03 -4.29 -29.82
C ARG A 611 -24.36 -4.86 -28.44
N GLN A 612 -23.38 -4.95 -27.55
CA GLN A 612 -23.51 -5.65 -26.28
C GLN A 612 -22.68 -4.97 -25.18
N VAL A 613 -23.27 -4.89 -23.99
CA VAL A 613 -22.63 -4.29 -22.81
C VAL A 613 -22.54 -5.32 -21.67
N VAL A 614 -21.31 -5.58 -21.23
CA VAL A 614 -21.00 -6.40 -20.06
C VAL A 614 -20.59 -5.48 -18.92
N VAL A 615 -21.11 -5.72 -17.72
CA VAL A 615 -20.72 -4.96 -16.53
C VAL A 615 -20.16 -5.93 -15.50
N GLU A 616 -18.93 -5.66 -15.06
CA GLU A 616 -18.18 -6.46 -14.10
C GLU A 616 -18.01 -5.67 -12.80
N GLN A 617 -18.27 -6.33 -11.66
CA GLN A 617 -18.05 -5.72 -10.36
C GLN A 617 -16.64 -6.01 -9.86
N THR A 618 -15.99 -4.98 -9.31
CA THR A 618 -14.77 -5.13 -8.48
C THR A 618 -14.98 -4.50 -7.10
N TRP A 619 -14.22 -4.99 -6.13
CA TRP A 619 -14.08 -4.39 -4.81
C TRP A 619 -12.66 -3.89 -4.54
N GLU A 620 -11.72 -4.21 -5.42
CA GLU A 620 -10.30 -3.95 -5.22
C GLU A 620 -9.71 -3.23 -6.47
N PRO A 621 -9.03 -2.08 -6.30
CA PRO A 621 -8.95 -1.33 -5.04
C PRO A 621 -10.33 -0.84 -4.56
N GLY A 622 -10.48 -0.65 -3.25
CA GLY A 622 -11.71 -0.10 -2.67
C GLY A 622 -12.01 1.31 -3.18
N TRP A 623 -13.29 1.68 -3.19
CA TRP A 623 -13.70 3.04 -3.55
C TRP A 623 -13.37 4.04 -2.43
N SER A 624 -12.86 5.21 -2.82
CA SER A 624 -12.68 6.37 -1.94
C SER A 624 -12.89 7.66 -2.72
N SER A 625 -13.03 8.78 -2.02
CA SER A 625 -13.22 10.11 -2.62
C SER A 625 -12.04 10.59 -3.48
N ASN A 626 -10.87 9.96 -3.38
CA ASN A 626 -9.74 10.17 -4.31
C ASN A 626 -10.07 9.79 -5.76
N ARG A 627 -11.10 8.96 -5.99
CA ARG A 627 -11.56 8.57 -7.34
C ARG A 627 -12.56 9.53 -7.95
N LEU A 628 -13.10 10.47 -7.18
CA LEU A 628 -14.05 11.46 -7.70
C LEU A 628 -13.37 12.31 -8.79
N THR A 629 -14.15 12.68 -9.80
CA THR A 629 -13.75 13.73 -10.75
C THR A 629 -13.80 15.09 -10.04
N ASP A 630 -13.12 16.10 -10.57
CA ASP A 630 -13.19 17.48 -10.05
C ASP A 630 -14.64 17.98 -9.98
N VAL A 631 -15.44 17.65 -11.00
CA VAL A 631 -16.88 17.95 -11.04
C VAL A 631 -17.64 17.23 -9.92
N GLY A 632 -17.32 15.95 -9.67
CA GLY A 632 -17.90 15.17 -8.58
C GLY A 632 -17.56 15.74 -7.21
N ARG A 633 -16.30 16.10 -6.98
CA ARG A 633 -15.82 16.73 -5.75
C ARG A 633 -16.53 18.05 -5.48
N LEU A 634 -16.62 18.92 -6.48
CA LEU A 634 -17.35 20.19 -6.39
C LEU A 634 -18.85 19.99 -6.07
N LYS A 635 -19.52 19.03 -6.72
CA LYS A 635 -20.93 18.71 -6.46
C LYS A 635 -21.18 18.20 -5.05
N LEU A 636 -20.22 17.47 -4.47
CA LEU A 636 -20.28 17.00 -3.08
C LEU A 636 -19.82 18.07 -2.07
N GLY A 637 -19.14 19.11 -2.53
CA GLY A 637 -18.61 20.21 -1.70
C GLY A 637 -17.31 19.85 -0.98
N LEU A 638 -16.46 19.03 -1.61
CA LEU A 638 -15.13 18.67 -1.09
C LEU A 638 -14.04 19.66 -1.51
N ASP A 639 -14.29 20.46 -2.57
CA ASP A 639 -13.37 21.48 -3.12
C ASP A 639 -14.08 22.81 -3.35
#